data_AF-A0A1E4RUS2-F1
#
_entry.id   AF-A0A1E4RUS2-F1
#
_cell.length_a   1.000
_cell.length_b   1.000
_cell.length_c   1.000
_cell.angle_alpha   90.00
_cell.angle_beta   90.00
_cell.angle_gamma   90.00
#
_symmetry.space_group_name_H-M   'P 1'
#
loop_
_entity.id
_entity.type
_entity.pdbx_description
1 polymer ?
#
loop_
_entity_poly.entity_id
_entity_poly.type
_entity_poly.pdbx_seq_one_letter_code
_entity_poly.pdbx_strand_id
1 'polypeptide(L)'
;MMNFTGQLKKRTVNIGGGFKQSRSSLLQQTQREREKRERERGRERAAGVVKRAVVRRCRLMDTRYQLCNQWDERSIEALDINRVVYWFTIFYSDTFGHNPRRKDQLELLMSKLSLGYTELSEVNQKRLLSTCRDVIPNIDISSSDDLEVAQGVLYVVDLIIPVACHDVILIPTLTKFASRLVPTPGLSVLSHVTDLINKISADEPSEYLKFLLNDFVGDLHSFGINFIALSEQLSKQEVKLDTDHKLQLLINVILKADDSSTWFFTALSWIVSSFDVSLVTASELDDDYESDQEQQEIKYKQKTIDNHSNEIIETLYTRDMVVLASERLQDTNQLTRLLGSLVVLKPRLKSSLMIYLIPTGFEPLLKQVLAHRVFEVFTDMDESALFSVSQDFINEVFKDNLDFLHHDLFVFLELLQYKLIISNDREILLHHDFTRENFLAIAMFLKKFVFNLIWNRASIKSVVSPSKKADMLSDLVMKVLSQVYLKDARLKIMAKDAWLIDPSRLKLGNITTVISQYEEKKNDFTNYSDGEGEQFLESLNKDTQARFEIYQKVPFFISFDSRVEIFQGLVEMDKARLGIGDSNLNFFAGFIDRRYTATIRREHLLDDAFENFGKLGEQFKTKLGIEFVNQYGREEGIDGGGITKEFLTSVVREGFREPLFVENDHHELYPNPQIGLRYRNRIDSSKQLEHLSYLNFMGKVLGKCLYDRVLVDVAFANFFLTKFNSGYKTSFDDLESLDSELYSNLTKLLSLTDDELSNLGLTFSLDELVHDRHITFDLIPKGSTISVTSANRLKFIHEVSNYKLNKTVSLQCNSFLNGLYEMISKEWLAMFNPYELQMLISGETDVNIEDLKENCVYGGYSESDQTIQDLWEIVAEMTSADRFQFVKFVTSVPRAPLLGFKALVPNFGIRNTGSDIDRLPTSSTCVNLLRLPNYRNKQVLKEKLLYAINAEAGFDL
;
A
#
# COMPACT_ATOMS: atom_id res chain seq x y z
N MET A 1 -84.45 -47.36 -59.43
CA MET A 1 -84.49 -48.81 -59.72
C MET A 1 -83.49 -49.48 -58.78
N MET A 2 -83.99 -50.03 -57.66
CA MET A 2 -84.10 -51.49 -57.35
C MET A 2 -82.73 -52.15 -57.13
N ASN A 3 -82.39 -52.84 -56.03
CA ASN A 3 -83.06 -53.38 -54.82
C ASN A 3 -81.93 -53.59 -53.77
N PHE A 4 -82.00 -53.21 -52.50
CA PHE A 4 -82.81 -53.76 -51.37
C PHE A 4 -82.91 -55.29 -51.32
N THR A 5 -81.98 -55.93 -50.61
CA THR A 5 -82.17 -57.26 -50.01
C THR A 5 -81.88 -57.16 -48.51
N GLY A 6 -82.96 -57.15 -47.73
CA GLY A 6 -82.92 -57.03 -46.28
C GLY A 6 -82.57 -58.35 -45.59
N GLN A 7 -81.77 -58.26 -44.54
CA GLN A 7 -81.81 -59.18 -43.40
C GLN A 7 -81.51 -58.39 -42.11
N LEU A 8 -82.57 -58.09 -41.36
CA LEU A 8 -82.51 -57.57 -40.00
C LEU A 8 -82.21 -58.73 -39.03
N LYS A 9 -80.94 -58.94 -38.67
CA LYS A 9 -80.60 -59.76 -37.51
C LYS A 9 -80.87 -58.96 -36.24
N LYS A 10 -82.02 -59.22 -35.61
CA LYS A 10 -82.26 -58.93 -34.18
C LYS A 10 -81.15 -59.60 -33.36
N ARG A 11 -80.18 -58.81 -32.89
CA ARG A 11 -79.34 -59.21 -31.75
C ARG A 11 -79.99 -58.66 -30.49
N THR A 12 -80.46 -59.60 -29.69
CA THR A 12 -80.92 -59.44 -28.31
C THR A 12 -79.92 -58.59 -27.52
N VAL A 13 -80.38 -57.41 -27.09
CA VAL A 13 -79.65 -56.57 -26.14
C VAL A 13 -79.79 -57.22 -24.77
N ASN A 14 -78.72 -57.82 -24.28
CA ASN A 14 -78.63 -58.28 -22.90
C ASN A 14 -78.32 -57.05 -22.03
N ILE A 15 -79.35 -56.42 -21.47
CA ILE A 15 -79.21 -55.35 -20.48
C ILE A 15 -79.03 -56.03 -19.12
N GLY A 16 -77.77 -56.34 -18.78
CA GLY A 16 -77.40 -56.90 -17.49
C GLY A 16 -76.02 -56.42 -17.08
N GLY A 17 -75.94 -55.78 -15.90
CA GLY A 17 -74.68 -55.43 -15.22
C GLY A 17 -74.41 -53.93 -15.19
N GLY A 18 -74.83 -53.26 -14.11
CA GLY A 18 -74.88 -51.82 -14.03
C GLY A 18 -73.56 -51.10 -13.75
N PHE A 19 -73.49 -49.85 -14.23
CA PHE A 19 -72.98 -48.70 -13.49
C PHE A 19 -73.73 -47.45 -14.00
N LYS A 20 -74.48 -46.79 -13.13
CA LYS A 20 -75.05 -45.46 -13.39
C LYS A 20 -73.89 -44.46 -13.48
N GLN A 21 -73.32 -44.25 -14.67
CA GLN A 21 -72.47 -43.07 -14.90
C GLN A 21 -73.38 -41.84 -14.86
N SER A 22 -73.10 -40.93 -13.93
CA SER A 22 -73.74 -39.62 -13.84
C SER A 22 -73.74 -38.92 -15.20
N ARG A 23 -74.82 -38.19 -15.54
CA ARG A 23 -74.88 -37.32 -16.73
C ARG A 23 -73.66 -36.38 -16.82
N SER A 24 -73.11 -35.97 -15.67
CA SER A 24 -71.88 -35.16 -15.58
C SER A 24 -70.61 -35.91 -16.01
N SER A 25 -70.52 -37.21 -15.70
CA SER A 25 -69.41 -38.09 -16.12
C SER A 25 -69.41 -38.26 -17.64
N LEU A 26 -70.58 -38.45 -18.24
CA LEU A 26 -70.71 -38.60 -19.69
C LEU A 26 -70.34 -37.29 -20.40
N LEU A 27 -70.77 -36.14 -19.87
CA LEU A 27 -70.42 -34.82 -20.39
C LEU A 27 -68.92 -34.53 -20.30
N GLN A 28 -68.27 -34.83 -19.16
CA GLN A 28 -66.81 -34.67 -19.02
C GLN A 28 -66.03 -35.60 -19.94
N GLN A 29 -66.48 -36.85 -20.11
CA GLN A 29 -65.84 -37.79 -21.04
C GLN A 29 -66.01 -37.31 -22.50
N THR A 30 -67.18 -36.78 -22.84
CA THR A 30 -67.43 -36.20 -24.17
C THR A 30 -66.59 -34.93 -24.40
N GLN A 31 -66.38 -34.11 -23.37
CA GLN A 31 -65.53 -32.92 -23.43
C GLN A 31 -64.06 -33.28 -23.59
N ARG A 32 -63.56 -34.26 -22.82
CA ARG A 32 -62.20 -34.80 -22.98
C ARG A 32 -61.98 -35.43 -24.36
N GLU A 33 -62.98 -36.13 -24.90
CA GLU A 33 -62.91 -36.63 -26.27
C GLU A 33 -62.92 -35.51 -27.31
N ARG A 34 -63.70 -34.43 -27.10
CA ARG A 34 -63.67 -33.24 -27.97
C ARG A 34 -62.31 -32.56 -27.97
N GLU A 35 -61.73 -32.34 -26.79
CA GLU A 35 -60.39 -31.78 -26.64
C GLU A 35 -59.31 -32.69 -27.24
N LYS A 36 -59.44 -34.01 -27.11
CA LYS A 36 -58.53 -34.97 -27.74
C LYS A 36 -58.61 -34.88 -29.26
N ARG A 37 -59.82 -34.85 -29.83
CA ARG A 37 -60.04 -34.67 -31.28
C ARG A 37 -59.56 -33.30 -31.76
N GLU A 38 -59.67 -32.26 -30.94
CA GLU A 38 -59.18 -30.92 -31.28
C GLU A 38 -57.65 -30.86 -31.26
N ARG A 39 -56.99 -31.49 -30.28
CA ARG A 39 -55.52 -31.68 -30.28
C ARG A 39 -55.05 -32.51 -31.47
N GLU A 40 -55.76 -33.58 -31.84
CA GLU A 40 -55.46 -34.39 -33.02
C GLU A 40 -55.59 -33.56 -34.31
N ARG A 41 -56.68 -32.79 -34.47
CA ARG A 41 -56.82 -31.84 -35.59
C ARG A 41 -55.76 -30.74 -35.57
N GLY A 42 -55.32 -30.31 -34.38
CA GLY A 42 -54.21 -29.37 -34.21
C GLY A 42 -52.89 -29.97 -34.69
N ARG A 43 -52.61 -31.23 -34.31
CA ARG A 43 -51.44 -31.99 -34.79
C ARG A 43 -51.49 -32.24 -36.29
N GLU A 44 -52.63 -32.61 -36.86
CA GLU A 44 -52.78 -32.77 -38.32
C GLU A 44 -52.59 -31.46 -39.06
N ARG A 45 -53.14 -30.34 -38.55
CA ARG A 45 -52.91 -29.01 -39.12
C ARG A 45 -51.42 -28.62 -39.06
N ALA A 46 -50.77 -28.84 -37.92
CA ALA A 46 -49.33 -28.62 -37.77
C ALA A 46 -48.52 -29.51 -38.71
N ALA A 47 -48.85 -30.80 -38.82
CA ALA A 47 -48.21 -31.73 -39.75
C ALA A 47 -48.39 -31.31 -41.22
N GLY A 48 -49.56 -30.77 -41.58
CA GLY A 48 -49.82 -30.20 -42.91
C GLY A 48 -48.98 -28.96 -43.21
N VAL A 49 -48.76 -28.09 -42.21
CA VAL A 49 -47.86 -26.93 -42.33
C VAL A 49 -46.42 -27.39 -42.50
N VAL A 50 -45.94 -28.32 -41.65
CA VAL A 50 -44.59 -28.89 -41.74
C VAL A 50 -44.38 -29.56 -43.09
N LYS A 51 -45.31 -30.40 -43.56
CA LYS A 51 -45.23 -31.05 -44.87
C LYS A 51 -45.12 -30.05 -46.02
N ARG A 52 -45.95 -28.99 -46.02
CA ARG A 52 -45.87 -27.95 -47.05
C ARG A 52 -44.54 -27.20 -47.01
N ALA A 53 -44.03 -26.90 -45.82
CA ALA A 53 -42.73 -26.25 -45.65
C ALA A 53 -41.58 -27.13 -46.16
N VAL A 54 -41.60 -28.44 -45.84
CA VAL A 54 -40.59 -29.41 -46.33
C VAL A 54 -40.66 -29.55 -47.84
N VAL A 55 -41.85 -29.74 -48.43
CA VAL A 55 -42.00 -29.84 -49.90
C VAL A 55 -41.55 -28.55 -50.59
N ARG A 56 -41.88 -27.39 -50.03
CA ARG A 56 -41.40 -26.09 -50.55
C ARG A 56 -39.87 -26.01 -50.47
N ARG A 57 -39.26 -26.43 -49.36
CA ARG A 57 -37.81 -26.48 -49.20
C ARG A 57 -37.16 -27.38 -50.25
N CYS A 58 -37.67 -28.60 -50.47
CA CYS A 58 -37.17 -29.51 -51.49
C CYS A 58 -37.23 -28.89 -52.90
N ARG A 59 -38.37 -28.31 -53.28
CA ARG A 59 -38.52 -27.62 -54.58
C ARG A 59 -37.55 -26.46 -54.75
N LEU A 60 -37.38 -25.64 -53.71
CA LEU A 60 -36.42 -24.53 -53.73
C LEU A 60 -34.98 -25.04 -53.85
N MET A 61 -34.66 -26.16 -53.19
CA MET A 61 -33.36 -26.81 -53.30
C MET A 61 -33.11 -27.31 -54.73
N ASP A 62 -34.09 -27.96 -55.36
CA ASP A 62 -34.01 -28.40 -56.77
C ASP A 62 -33.77 -27.20 -57.71
N THR A 63 -34.49 -26.10 -57.52
CA THR A 63 -34.28 -24.86 -58.29
C THR A 63 -32.87 -24.30 -58.09
N ARG A 64 -32.35 -24.30 -56.86
CA ARG A 64 -30.98 -23.86 -56.56
C ARG A 64 -29.93 -24.74 -57.23
N TYR A 65 -30.11 -26.06 -57.23
CA TYR A 65 -29.22 -26.98 -57.95
C TYR A 65 -29.24 -26.74 -59.46
N GLN A 66 -30.41 -26.47 -60.04
CA GLN A 66 -30.52 -26.10 -61.46
C GLN A 66 -29.76 -24.81 -61.76
N LEU A 67 -29.94 -23.77 -60.96
CA LEU A 67 -29.22 -22.50 -61.09
C LEU A 67 -27.71 -22.68 -60.95
N CYS A 68 -27.26 -23.46 -59.96
CA CYS A 68 -25.87 -23.82 -59.76
C CYS A 68 -25.28 -24.48 -61.02
N ASN A 69 -25.96 -25.48 -61.58
CA ASN A 69 -25.46 -26.18 -62.77
C ASN A 69 -25.42 -25.29 -64.02
N GLN A 70 -26.32 -24.32 -64.12
CA GLN A 70 -26.42 -23.38 -65.24
C GLN A 70 -25.46 -22.18 -65.16
N TRP A 71 -24.74 -22.02 -64.04
CA TRP A 71 -23.77 -20.93 -63.85
C TRP A 71 -22.51 -21.20 -64.69
N ASP A 72 -22.42 -20.58 -65.87
CA ASP A 72 -21.30 -20.67 -66.81
C ASP A 72 -21.09 -19.33 -67.54
N GLU A 73 -19.98 -19.16 -68.25
CA GLU A 73 -19.65 -17.88 -68.91
C GLU A 73 -20.78 -17.38 -69.82
N ARG A 74 -21.37 -18.28 -70.60
CA ARG A 74 -22.41 -17.95 -71.58
C ARG A 74 -23.70 -17.46 -70.93
N SER A 75 -24.08 -18.01 -69.78
CA SER A 75 -25.31 -17.63 -69.09
C SER A 75 -25.21 -16.29 -68.37
N ILE A 76 -23.99 -15.85 -68.04
CA ILE A 76 -23.72 -14.63 -67.26
C ILE A 76 -23.25 -13.47 -68.14
N GLU A 77 -22.70 -13.75 -69.32
CA GLU A 77 -22.12 -12.73 -70.21
C GLU A 77 -23.09 -11.58 -70.53
N ALA A 78 -24.35 -11.91 -70.80
CA ALA A 78 -25.41 -10.97 -71.19
C ALA A 78 -26.20 -10.33 -70.01
N LEU A 79 -25.89 -10.68 -68.76
CA LEU A 79 -26.59 -10.17 -67.58
C LEU A 79 -25.87 -8.98 -66.94
N ASP A 80 -26.65 -8.02 -66.45
CA ASP A 80 -26.13 -6.92 -65.61
C ASP A 80 -25.63 -7.44 -64.25
N ILE A 81 -24.69 -6.73 -63.63
CA ILE A 81 -24.04 -7.16 -62.39
C ILE A 81 -25.02 -7.41 -61.24
N ASN A 82 -26.14 -6.67 -61.18
CA ASN A 82 -27.15 -6.83 -60.13
C ASN A 82 -27.91 -8.15 -60.25
N ARG A 83 -28.25 -8.56 -61.47
CA ARG A 83 -28.87 -9.86 -61.73
C ARG A 83 -27.91 -11.01 -61.48
N VAL A 84 -26.64 -10.85 -61.90
CA VAL A 84 -25.57 -11.83 -61.63
C VAL A 84 -25.44 -12.05 -60.13
N VAL A 85 -25.19 -11.00 -59.36
CA VAL A 85 -25.06 -11.10 -57.90
C VAL A 85 -26.33 -11.67 -57.26
N TYR A 86 -27.51 -11.23 -57.68
CA TYR A 86 -28.76 -11.77 -57.14
C TYR A 86 -28.87 -13.29 -57.37
N TRP A 87 -28.57 -13.78 -58.57
CA TRP A 87 -28.62 -15.21 -58.87
C TRP A 87 -27.58 -16.00 -58.10
N PHE A 88 -26.34 -15.49 -58.02
CA PHE A 88 -25.28 -16.09 -57.21
C PHE A 88 -25.73 -16.30 -55.75
N THR A 89 -26.26 -15.25 -55.13
CA THR A 89 -26.69 -15.27 -53.72
C THR A 89 -27.83 -16.24 -53.42
N ILE A 90 -28.61 -16.65 -54.45
CA ILE A 90 -29.73 -17.59 -54.27
C ILE A 90 -29.26 -19.03 -54.05
N PHE A 91 -28.18 -19.44 -54.71
CA PHE A 91 -27.75 -20.85 -54.71
C PHE A 91 -26.42 -21.08 -53.98
N TYR A 92 -25.50 -20.11 -53.98
CA TYR A 92 -24.11 -20.40 -53.65
C TYR A 92 -23.91 -20.85 -52.19
N SER A 93 -24.47 -20.15 -51.20
CA SER A 93 -24.36 -20.54 -49.79
C SER A 93 -25.05 -21.89 -49.48
N ASP A 94 -26.25 -22.11 -50.02
CA ASP A 94 -27.04 -23.32 -49.75
C ASP A 94 -26.49 -24.59 -50.43
N THR A 95 -25.76 -24.44 -51.52
CA THR A 95 -25.17 -25.58 -52.26
C THR A 95 -23.67 -25.77 -51.98
N PHE A 96 -23.04 -24.83 -51.26
CA PHE A 96 -21.58 -24.74 -51.09
C PHE A 96 -20.90 -26.08 -50.76
N GLY A 97 -21.37 -26.77 -49.72
CA GLY A 97 -20.76 -28.02 -49.23
C GLY A 97 -20.86 -29.22 -50.16
N HIS A 98 -21.68 -29.16 -51.22
CA HIS A 98 -21.85 -30.26 -52.19
C HIS A 98 -21.63 -29.80 -53.64
N ASN A 99 -21.13 -28.58 -53.84
CA ASN A 99 -20.94 -27.99 -55.15
C ASN A 99 -19.51 -28.24 -55.66
N PRO A 100 -19.33 -29.04 -56.73
CA PRO A 100 -18.01 -29.33 -57.29
C PRO A 100 -17.43 -28.18 -58.13
N ARG A 101 -18.25 -27.21 -58.56
CA ARG A 101 -17.84 -26.06 -59.38
C ARG A 101 -17.73 -24.76 -58.58
N ARG A 102 -17.70 -24.85 -57.25
CA ARG A 102 -17.71 -23.66 -56.36
C ARG A 102 -16.59 -22.67 -56.67
N LYS A 103 -15.39 -23.16 -57.03
CA LYS A 103 -14.24 -22.36 -57.44
C LYS A 103 -14.50 -21.62 -58.76
N ASP A 104 -14.75 -22.35 -59.84
CA ASP A 104 -15.02 -21.77 -61.16
C ASP A 104 -16.14 -20.72 -61.14
N GLN A 105 -17.20 -21.00 -60.38
CA GLN A 105 -18.36 -20.11 -60.27
C GLN A 105 -18.03 -18.81 -59.52
N LEU A 106 -17.18 -18.90 -58.49
CA LEU A 106 -16.67 -17.74 -57.75
C LEU A 106 -15.72 -16.91 -58.61
N GLU A 107 -14.81 -17.54 -59.36
CA GLU A 107 -13.93 -16.86 -60.32
C GLU A 107 -14.71 -16.09 -61.37
N LEU A 108 -15.79 -16.69 -61.89
CA LEU A 108 -16.67 -16.05 -62.85
C LEU A 108 -17.45 -14.86 -62.25
N LEU A 109 -17.82 -14.95 -60.98
CA LEU A 109 -18.39 -13.80 -60.27
C LEU A 109 -17.35 -12.69 -60.11
N MET A 110 -16.13 -13.03 -59.68
CA MET A 110 -15.06 -12.05 -59.45
C MET A 110 -14.67 -11.32 -60.74
N SER A 111 -14.58 -12.02 -61.87
CA SER A 111 -14.30 -11.40 -63.17
C SER A 111 -15.37 -10.38 -63.55
N LYS A 112 -16.66 -10.69 -63.32
CA LYS A 112 -17.77 -9.74 -63.53
C LYS A 112 -17.76 -8.58 -62.55
N LEU A 113 -17.45 -8.82 -61.26
CA LEU A 113 -17.33 -7.76 -60.26
C LEU A 113 -16.21 -6.78 -60.62
N SER A 114 -15.07 -7.27 -61.12
CA SER A 114 -13.93 -6.41 -61.51
C SER A 114 -14.27 -5.40 -62.62
N LEU A 115 -15.26 -5.71 -63.47
CA LEU A 115 -15.67 -4.88 -64.59
C LEU A 115 -16.87 -3.96 -64.27
N GLY A 116 -17.67 -4.28 -63.25
CA GLY A 116 -18.98 -3.65 -63.03
C GLY A 116 -19.34 -3.34 -61.57
N TYR A 117 -18.39 -3.41 -60.63
CA TYR A 117 -18.66 -3.18 -59.21
C TYR A 117 -19.35 -1.83 -58.92
N THR A 118 -18.99 -0.76 -59.62
CA THR A 118 -19.55 0.59 -59.42
C THR A 118 -21.06 0.67 -59.71
N GLU A 119 -21.63 -0.30 -60.43
CA GLU A 119 -23.06 -0.37 -60.77
C GLU A 119 -23.86 -1.28 -59.82
N LEU A 120 -23.20 -1.92 -58.85
CA LEU A 120 -23.83 -2.85 -57.92
C LEU A 120 -24.67 -2.12 -56.88
N SER A 121 -25.97 -2.43 -56.81
CA SER A 121 -26.88 -1.81 -55.83
C SER A 121 -26.58 -2.22 -54.39
N GLU A 122 -26.85 -1.32 -53.45
CA GLU A 122 -26.68 -1.54 -52.00
C GLU A 122 -27.41 -2.81 -51.50
N VAL A 123 -28.60 -3.11 -52.04
CA VAL A 123 -29.37 -4.33 -51.69
C VAL A 123 -28.61 -5.60 -52.08
N ASN A 124 -28.00 -5.62 -53.25
CA ASN A 124 -27.24 -6.77 -53.71
C ASN A 124 -25.86 -6.87 -53.07
N GLN A 125 -25.24 -5.73 -52.71
CA GLN A 125 -24.06 -5.70 -51.86
C GLN A 125 -24.34 -6.38 -50.51
N LYS A 126 -25.43 -6.01 -49.81
CA LYS A 126 -25.84 -6.63 -48.53
C LYS A 126 -26.11 -8.13 -48.66
N ARG A 127 -26.82 -8.55 -49.73
CA ARG A 127 -27.08 -9.97 -50.01
C ARG A 127 -25.80 -10.75 -50.23
N LEU A 128 -24.87 -10.19 -51.02
CA LEU A 128 -23.59 -10.81 -51.30
C LEU A 128 -22.73 -10.94 -50.05
N LEU A 129 -22.70 -9.89 -49.21
CA LEU A 129 -22.02 -9.94 -47.91
C LEU A 129 -22.62 -11.02 -46.99
N SER A 130 -23.95 -11.14 -46.93
CA SER A 130 -24.63 -12.21 -46.18
C SER A 130 -24.30 -13.60 -46.75
N THR A 131 -24.25 -13.76 -48.07
CA THR A 131 -23.85 -15.02 -48.70
C THR A 131 -22.42 -15.37 -48.33
N CYS A 132 -21.47 -14.43 -48.38
CA CYS A 132 -20.09 -14.66 -47.94
C CYS A 132 -20.02 -15.05 -46.46
N ARG A 133 -20.74 -14.33 -45.58
CA ARG A 133 -20.84 -14.65 -44.15
C ARG A 133 -21.33 -16.08 -43.90
N ASP A 134 -22.31 -16.54 -44.67
CA ASP A 134 -22.88 -17.89 -44.50
C ASP A 134 -21.98 -18.98 -45.10
N VAL A 135 -21.10 -18.64 -46.05
CA VAL A 135 -20.15 -19.56 -46.71
C VAL A 135 -18.87 -19.78 -45.91
N ILE A 136 -18.26 -18.72 -45.37
CA ILE A 136 -16.96 -18.75 -44.67
C ILE A 136 -16.87 -19.88 -43.60
N PRO A 137 -17.90 -20.13 -42.76
CA PRO A 137 -17.87 -21.23 -41.80
C PRO A 137 -17.71 -22.62 -42.42
N ASN A 138 -18.14 -22.80 -43.67
CA ASN A 138 -18.21 -24.09 -44.36
C ASN A 138 -16.98 -24.38 -45.23
N ILE A 139 -16.04 -23.45 -45.34
CA ILE A 139 -14.78 -23.67 -46.06
C ILE A 139 -13.89 -24.62 -45.26
N ASP A 140 -13.41 -25.68 -45.90
CA ASP A 140 -12.46 -26.66 -45.35
C ASP A 140 -11.06 -26.36 -45.90
N ILE A 141 -10.05 -26.21 -45.04
CA ILE A 141 -8.71 -25.72 -45.44
C ILE A 141 -7.80 -26.90 -45.86
N SER A 142 -8.40 -27.99 -46.34
CA SER A 142 -7.70 -29.25 -46.63
C SER A 142 -7.13 -29.33 -48.05
N SER A 143 -7.57 -28.47 -48.98
CA SER A 143 -7.19 -28.52 -50.40
C SER A 143 -6.73 -27.15 -50.95
N SER A 144 -5.93 -27.17 -52.03
CA SER A 144 -5.51 -25.95 -52.74
C SER A 144 -6.71 -25.19 -53.33
N ASP A 145 -7.71 -25.91 -53.83
CA ASP A 145 -8.91 -25.29 -54.38
C ASP A 145 -9.73 -24.57 -53.31
N ASP A 146 -9.79 -25.13 -52.10
CA ASP A 146 -10.51 -24.48 -51.00
C ASP A 146 -9.76 -23.26 -50.44
N LEU A 147 -8.42 -23.23 -50.51
CA LEU A 147 -7.62 -22.04 -50.21
C LEU A 147 -7.89 -20.92 -51.22
N GLU A 148 -7.97 -21.23 -52.51
CA GLU A 148 -8.30 -20.25 -53.55
C GLU A 148 -9.76 -19.76 -53.41
N VAL A 149 -10.69 -20.65 -53.05
CA VAL A 149 -12.08 -20.27 -52.71
C VAL A 149 -12.11 -19.35 -51.49
N ALA A 150 -11.32 -19.63 -50.44
CA ALA A 150 -11.21 -18.75 -49.28
C ALA A 150 -10.69 -17.37 -49.69
N GLN A 151 -9.61 -17.30 -50.46
CA GLN A 151 -9.04 -16.04 -50.96
C GLN A 151 -10.08 -15.26 -51.79
N GLY A 152 -10.78 -15.93 -52.70
CA GLY A 152 -11.81 -15.30 -53.53
C GLY A 152 -12.99 -14.77 -52.72
N VAL A 153 -13.48 -15.53 -51.74
CA VAL A 153 -14.59 -15.09 -50.87
C VAL A 153 -14.16 -13.88 -50.03
N LEU A 154 -12.94 -13.88 -49.48
CA LEU A 154 -12.42 -12.75 -48.72
C LEU A 154 -12.19 -11.51 -49.60
N TYR A 155 -11.72 -11.68 -50.83
CA TYR A 155 -11.60 -10.57 -51.79
C TYR A 155 -12.96 -9.93 -52.11
N VAL A 156 -14.01 -10.75 -52.29
CA VAL A 156 -15.37 -10.23 -52.48
C VAL A 156 -15.85 -9.46 -51.24
N VAL A 157 -15.54 -9.94 -50.04
CA VAL A 157 -15.85 -9.21 -48.79
C VAL A 157 -15.12 -7.87 -48.74
N ASP A 158 -13.81 -7.84 -49.02
CA ASP A 158 -12.99 -6.63 -48.99
C ASP A 158 -13.47 -5.56 -49.97
N LEU A 159 -13.93 -5.99 -51.15
CA LEU A 159 -14.50 -5.13 -52.18
C LEU A 159 -15.82 -4.48 -51.72
N ILE A 160 -16.64 -5.15 -50.90
CA ILE A 160 -18.00 -4.69 -50.55
C ILE A 160 -18.02 -3.85 -49.26
N ILE A 161 -17.14 -4.14 -48.31
CA ILE A 161 -17.08 -3.47 -46.98
C ILE A 161 -17.21 -1.94 -47.03
N PRO A 162 -16.53 -1.19 -47.94
CA PRO A 162 -16.55 0.27 -47.93
C PRO A 162 -17.93 0.94 -48.10
N VAL A 163 -18.98 0.20 -48.50
CA VAL A 163 -20.28 0.77 -48.88
C VAL A 163 -21.47 0.19 -48.08
N ALA A 164 -21.35 -1.01 -47.48
CA ALA A 164 -22.51 -1.76 -46.97
C ALA A 164 -22.36 -2.34 -45.54
N CYS A 165 -21.35 -1.94 -44.78
CA CYS A 165 -20.97 -2.62 -43.52
C CYS A 165 -21.96 -2.47 -42.35
N HIS A 166 -22.90 -1.52 -42.38
CA HIS A 166 -23.71 -1.19 -41.20
C HIS A 166 -24.81 -2.20 -40.83
N ASP A 167 -25.19 -3.12 -41.73
CA ASP A 167 -26.35 -4.02 -41.51
C ASP A 167 -25.98 -5.51 -41.33
N VAL A 168 -24.73 -5.90 -41.57
CA VAL A 168 -24.31 -7.32 -41.56
C VAL A 168 -23.06 -7.49 -40.71
N ILE A 169 -23.25 -8.14 -39.55
CA ILE A 169 -22.17 -8.44 -38.60
C ILE A 169 -21.30 -9.59 -39.14
N LEU A 170 -20.00 -9.32 -39.34
CA LEU A 170 -19.01 -10.21 -39.95
C LEU A 170 -17.93 -10.70 -38.98
N ILE A 171 -17.52 -9.88 -37.99
CA ILE A 171 -16.41 -10.21 -37.09
C ILE A 171 -16.57 -11.59 -36.43
N PRO A 172 -17.74 -12.02 -35.92
CA PRO A 172 -17.89 -13.34 -35.30
C PRO A 172 -17.63 -14.51 -36.27
N THR A 173 -18.04 -14.36 -37.53
CA THR A 173 -17.78 -15.35 -38.58
C THR A 173 -16.30 -15.41 -38.93
N LEU A 174 -15.66 -14.25 -39.08
CA LEU A 174 -14.23 -14.14 -39.37
C LEU A 174 -13.40 -14.67 -38.19
N THR A 175 -13.81 -14.40 -36.95
CA THR A 175 -13.18 -14.91 -35.72
C THR A 175 -13.15 -16.44 -35.71
N LYS A 176 -14.28 -17.08 -36.00
CA LYS A 176 -14.38 -18.55 -36.06
C LYS A 176 -13.59 -19.15 -37.22
N PHE A 177 -13.36 -18.39 -38.30
CA PHE A 177 -12.51 -18.83 -39.40
C PHE A 177 -11.04 -18.68 -39.06
N ALA A 178 -10.64 -17.55 -38.49
CA ALA A 178 -9.28 -17.29 -38.01
C ALA A 178 -8.83 -18.37 -37.00
N SER A 179 -9.67 -18.72 -36.03
CA SER A 179 -9.31 -19.75 -35.02
C SER A 179 -9.02 -21.14 -35.61
N ARG A 180 -9.59 -21.46 -36.78
CA ARG A 180 -9.31 -22.70 -37.52
C ARG A 180 -8.02 -22.62 -38.34
N LEU A 181 -7.60 -21.42 -38.71
CA LEU A 181 -6.42 -21.15 -39.55
C LEU A 181 -5.12 -21.01 -38.72
N VAL A 182 -5.22 -20.58 -37.45
CA VAL A 182 -4.06 -20.37 -36.55
C VAL A 182 -3.10 -21.57 -36.45
N PRO A 183 -3.56 -22.84 -36.36
CA PRO A 183 -2.66 -24.01 -36.30
C PRO A 183 -1.77 -24.19 -37.54
N THR A 184 -2.04 -23.47 -38.64
CA THR A 184 -1.31 -23.50 -39.91
C THR A 184 -0.68 -22.13 -40.20
N PRO A 185 0.42 -21.78 -39.52
CA PRO A 185 1.06 -20.47 -39.68
C PRO A 185 1.59 -20.26 -41.11
N GLY A 186 1.51 -19.03 -41.61
CA GLY A 186 2.04 -18.64 -42.93
C GLY A 186 1.02 -18.65 -44.09
N LEU A 187 -0.25 -18.95 -43.82
CA LEU A 187 -1.32 -18.82 -44.81
C LEU A 187 -1.64 -17.34 -45.09
N SER A 188 -1.51 -16.91 -46.35
CA SER A 188 -1.94 -15.56 -46.79
C SER A 188 -3.41 -15.27 -46.49
N VAL A 189 -4.24 -16.32 -46.43
CA VAL A 189 -5.66 -16.26 -46.04
C VAL A 189 -5.82 -15.72 -44.62
N LEU A 190 -4.97 -16.14 -43.67
CA LEU A 190 -5.06 -15.70 -42.28
C LEU A 190 -4.77 -14.19 -42.17
N SER A 191 -3.75 -13.69 -42.87
CA SER A 191 -3.45 -12.26 -42.94
C SER A 191 -4.63 -11.46 -43.48
N HIS A 192 -5.24 -11.92 -44.58
CA HIS A 192 -6.38 -11.25 -45.19
C HIS A 192 -7.60 -11.22 -44.24
N VAL A 193 -7.85 -12.30 -43.48
CA VAL A 193 -8.90 -12.32 -42.45
C VAL A 193 -8.63 -11.29 -41.36
N THR A 194 -7.39 -11.22 -40.87
CA THR A 194 -7.03 -10.27 -39.80
C THR A 194 -7.09 -8.82 -40.26
N ASP A 195 -6.69 -8.54 -41.50
CA ASP A 195 -6.78 -7.20 -42.10
C ASP A 195 -8.25 -6.75 -42.26
N LEU A 196 -9.11 -7.68 -42.68
CA LEU A 196 -10.55 -7.44 -42.78
C LEU A 196 -11.18 -7.14 -41.41
N ILE A 197 -10.83 -7.89 -40.37
CA ILE A 197 -11.32 -7.65 -39.00
C ILE A 197 -10.92 -6.24 -38.53
N ASN A 198 -9.70 -5.78 -38.80
CA ASN A 198 -9.27 -4.42 -38.46
C ASN A 198 -9.97 -3.34 -39.29
N LYS A 199 -10.27 -3.60 -40.55
CA LYS A 199 -10.97 -2.66 -41.43
C LYS A 199 -12.40 -2.36 -40.97
N ILE A 200 -13.09 -3.36 -40.41
CA ILE A 200 -14.48 -3.25 -39.92
C ILE A 200 -14.60 -3.03 -38.41
N SER A 201 -13.48 -2.89 -37.69
CA SER A 201 -13.48 -2.81 -36.23
C SER A 201 -14.24 -1.60 -35.69
N ALA A 202 -14.27 -0.49 -36.42
CA ALA A 202 -15.00 0.72 -36.05
C ALA A 202 -16.51 0.59 -36.26
N ASP A 203 -16.94 -0.23 -37.23
CA ASP A 203 -18.36 -0.49 -37.53
C ASP A 203 -18.96 -1.54 -36.59
N GLU A 204 -18.15 -2.49 -36.12
CA GLU A 204 -18.55 -3.58 -35.22
C GLU A 204 -17.78 -3.57 -33.88
N PRO A 205 -17.75 -2.46 -33.12
CA PRO A 205 -16.82 -2.30 -31.99
C PRO A 205 -17.05 -3.30 -30.85
N SER A 206 -18.30 -3.69 -30.59
CA SER A 206 -18.64 -4.70 -29.59
C SER A 206 -18.17 -6.11 -29.98
N GLU A 207 -18.22 -6.45 -31.26
CA GLU A 207 -17.74 -7.76 -31.74
C GLU A 207 -16.22 -7.77 -31.90
N TYR A 208 -15.62 -6.62 -32.24
CA TYR A 208 -14.17 -6.44 -32.25
C TYR A 208 -13.58 -6.66 -30.85
N LEU A 209 -14.21 -6.09 -29.81
CA LEU A 209 -13.81 -6.35 -28.43
C LEU A 209 -13.84 -7.85 -28.12
N LYS A 210 -14.93 -8.57 -28.47
CA LYS A 210 -15.03 -10.02 -28.26
C LYS A 210 -13.98 -10.81 -29.04
N PHE A 211 -13.63 -10.39 -30.25
CA PHE A 211 -12.53 -10.98 -31.01
C PHE A 211 -11.22 -10.90 -30.23
N LEU A 212 -10.89 -9.72 -29.68
CA LEU A 212 -9.68 -9.49 -28.89
C LEU A 212 -9.64 -10.26 -27.56
N LEU A 213 -10.76 -10.82 -27.09
CA LEU A 213 -10.82 -11.67 -25.90
C LEU A 213 -10.39 -13.12 -26.15
N ASN A 214 -10.12 -13.52 -27.40
CA ASN A 214 -9.73 -14.90 -27.69
C ASN A 214 -8.23 -15.12 -27.48
N ASP A 215 -7.88 -16.28 -26.92
CA ASP A 215 -6.49 -16.66 -26.60
C ASP A 215 -5.58 -16.70 -27.85
N PHE A 216 -6.11 -17.18 -28.98
CA PHE A 216 -5.34 -17.32 -30.23
C PHE A 216 -4.91 -15.99 -30.85
N VAL A 217 -5.45 -14.85 -30.39
CA VAL A 217 -5.07 -13.53 -30.91
C VAL A 217 -3.59 -13.25 -30.64
N GLY A 218 -3.05 -13.70 -29.50
CA GLY A 218 -1.62 -13.62 -29.19
C GLY A 218 -0.73 -14.27 -30.25
N ASP A 219 -1.20 -15.33 -30.90
CA ASP A 219 -0.45 -16.11 -31.89
C ASP A 219 -0.48 -15.51 -33.31
N LEU A 220 -1.24 -14.43 -33.55
CA LEU A 220 -1.40 -13.82 -34.87
C LEU A 220 -0.19 -12.94 -35.26
N HIS A 221 0.81 -13.49 -35.94
CA HIS A 221 2.07 -12.79 -36.24
C HIS A 221 1.99 -11.46 -37.02
N SER A 222 0.92 -11.23 -37.80
CA SER A 222 0.75 -10.03 -38.66
C SER A 222 -0.43 -9.15 -38.27
N PHE A 223 -1.03 -9.36 -37.10
CA PHE A 223 -2.21 -8.63 -36.66
C PHE A 223 -1.83 -7.48 -35.71
N GLY A 224 -2.00 -6.24 -36.16
CA GLY A 224 -1.94 -5.04 -35.31
C GLY A 224 -3.34 -4.67 -34.78
N ILE A 225 -3.44 -4.14 -33.57
CA ILE A 225 -4.75 -3.72 -33.02
C ILE A 225 -5.12 -2.32 -33.51
N ASN A 226 -6.38 -2.13 -33.93
CA ASN A 226 -6.95 -0.82 -34.16
C ASN A 226 -7.29 -0.14 -32.82
N PHE A 227 -6.29 0.53 -32.23
CA PHE A 227 -6.40 1.15 -30.91
C PHE A 227 -7.39 2.31 -30.84
N ILE A 228 -7.70 2.96 -31.97
CA ILE A 228 -8.71 4.03 -32.02
C ILE A 228 -10.10 3.44 -31.73
N ALA A 229 -10.49 2.42 -32.50
CA ALA A 229 -11.77 1.73 -32.33
C ALA A 229 -11.89 1.09 -30.93
N LEU A 230 -10.80 0.48 -30.44
CA LEU A 230 -10.76 -0.10 -29.10
C LEU A 230 -10.93 0.95 -28.00
N SER A 231 -10.21 2.08 -28.08
CA SER A 231 -10.26 3.14 -27.07
C SER A 231 -11.64 3.81 -27.00
N GLU A 232 -12.25 4.09 -28.15
CA GLU A 232 -13.61 4.62 -28.22
C GLU A 232 -14.61 3.67 -27.55
N GLN A 233 -14.51 2.36 -27.80
CA GLN A 233 -15.41 1.38 -27.21
C GLN A 233 -15.21 1.25 -25.69
N LEU A 234 -13.96 1.23 -25.23
CA LEU A 234 -13.64 1.14 -23.80
C LEU A 234 -14.10 2.38 -23.02
N SER A 235 -13.97 3.57 -23.62
CA SER A 235 -14.39 4.84 -22.99
C SER A 235 -15.89 4.90 -22.70
N LYS A 236 -16.73 4.19 -23.47
CA LYS A 236 -18.19 4.16 -23.28
C LYS A 236 -18.64 3.27 -22.13
N GLN A 237 -17.77 2.38 -21.63
CA GLN A 237 -18.02 1.43 -20.53
C GLN A 237 -19.30 0.56 -20.69
N GLU A 238 -19.78 0.35 -21.92
CA GLU A 238 -21.02 -0.39 -22.17
C GLU A 238 -20.91 -1.90 -21.91
N VAL A 239 -19.70 -2.47 -22.02
CA VAL A 239 -19.44 -3.91 -21.90
C VAL A 239 -18.79 -4.24 -20.56
N LYS A 240 -19.50 -4.97 -19.69
CA LYS A 240 -18.95 -5.49 -18.44
C LYS A 240 -18.15 -6.76 -18.70
N LEU A 241 -16.83 -6.65 -18.58
CA LEU A 241 -15.90 -7.79 -18.63
C LEU A 241 -15.65 -8.34 -17.21
N ASP A 242 -15.56 -9.66 -17.08
CA ASP A 242 -15.03 -10.28 -15.86
C ASP A 242 -13.49 -10.17 -15.81
N THR A 243 -12.89 -10.60 -14.71
CA THR A 243 -11.45 -10.50 -14.49
C THR A 243 -10.62 -11.31 -15.50
N ASP A 244 -11.10 -12.48 -15.92
CA ASP A 244 -10.36 -13.36 -16.84
C ASP A 244 -10.37 -12.77 -18.26
N HIS A 245 -11.51 -12.26 -18.72
CA HIS A 245 -11.59 -11.54 -19.99
C HIS A 245 -10.76 -10.25 -19.99
N LYS A 246 -10.71 -9.51 -18.87
CA LYS A 246 -9.83 -8.33 -18.74
C LYS A 246 -8.34 -8.72 -18.84
N LEU A 247 -7.95 -9.82 -18.20
CA LEU A 247 -6.59 -10.34 -18.24
C LEU A 247 -6.20 -10.74 -19.67
N GLN A 248 -7.06 -11.49 -20.35
CA GLN A 248 -6.81 -11.90 -21.72
C GLN A 248 -6.71 -10.71 -22.68
N LEU A 249 -7.59 -9.72 -22.53
CA LEU A 249 -7.53 -8.47 -23.29
C LEU A 249 -6.21 -7.72 -23.06
N LEU A 250 -5.79 -7.60 -21.79
CA LEU A 250 -4.54 -6.93 -21.43
C LEU A 250 -3.33 -7.63 -22.07
N ILE A 251 -3.25 -8.96 -21.97
CA ILE A 251 -2.17 -9.75 -22.57
C ILE A 251 -2.12 -9.57 -24.09
N ASN A 252 -3.26 -9.70 -24.76
CA ASN A 252 -3.35 -9.54 -26.22
C ASN A 252 -2.97 -8.12 -26.66
N VAL A 253 -3.36 -7.10 -25.90
CA VAL A 253 -2.98 -5.70 -26.16
C VAL A 253 -1.47 -5.47 -26.02
N ILE A 254 -0.83 -6.06 -25.02
CA ILE A 254 0.63 -5.96 -24.83
C ILE A 254 1.38 -6.71 -25.93
N LEU A 255 0.97 -7.94 -26.26
CA LEU A 255 1.63 -8.77 -27.26
C LEU A 255 1.53 -8.21 -28.69
N LYS A 256 0.48 -7.42 -28.98
CA LYS A 256 0.24 -6.80 -30.30
C LYS A 256 0.53 -5.30 -30.31
N ALA A 257 1.38 -4.85 -29.38
CA ALA A 257 1.86 -3.48 -29.31
C ALA A 257 2.91 -3.23 -30.42
N ASP A 258 2.45 -2.95 -31.64
CA ASP A 258 3.34 -2.56 -32.74
C ASP A 258 3.53 -1.04 -32.84
N ASP A 259 2.59 -0.25 -32.31
CA ASP A 259 2.63 1.20 -32.32
C ASP A 259 2.70 1.76 -30.90
N SER A 260 3.81 2.41 -30.53
CA SER A 260 3.93 3.27 -29.32
C SER A 260 3.08 4.55 -29.45
N SER A 261 1.85 4.42 -29.96
CA SER A 261 0.90 5.48 -30.23
C SER A 261 0.22 5.93 -28.94
N THR A 262 -0.25 7.18 -28.94
CA THR A 262 -1.07 7.70 -27.83
C THR A 262 -2.31 6.83 -27.58
N TRP A 263 -2.93 6.30 -28.65
CA TRP A 263 -4.12 5.45 -28.54
C TRP A 263 -3.86 4.10 -27.87
N PHE A 264 -2.67 3.52 -28.02
CA PHE A 264 -2.27 2.33 -27.27
C PHE A 264 -2.28 2.60 -25.76
N PHE A 265 -1.66 3.69 -25.33
CA PHE A 265 -1.64 4.07 -23.92
C PHE A 265 -3.01 4.50 -23.39
N THR A 266 -3.85 5.12 -24.21
CA THR A 266 -5.25 5.41 -23.86
C THR A 266 -6.04 4.11 -23.65
N ALA A 267 -5.92 3.13 -24.55
CA ALA A 267 -6.56 1.82 -24.39
C ALA A 267 -6.06 1.10 -23.12
N LEU A 268 -4.75 1.08 -22.87
CA LEU A 268 -4.16 0.54 -21.64
C LEU A 268 -4.71 1.22 -20.39
N SER A 269 -4.82 2.56 -20.39
CA SER A 269 -5.36 3.33 -19.26
C SER A 269 -6.78 2.86 -18.90
N TRP A 270 -7.64 2.65 -19.89
CA TRP A 270 -9.00 2.13 -19.68
C TRP A 270 -9.03 0.66 -19.24
N ILE A 271 -8.20 -0.20 -19.84
CA ILE A 271 -8.17 -1.64 -19.50
C ILE A 271 -7.69 -1.82 -18.05
N VAL A 272 -6.54 -1.23 -17.70
CA VAL A 272 -5.91 -1.39 -16.38
C VAL A 272 -6.78 -0.74 -15.30
N SER A 273 -7.37 0.43 -15.56
CA SER A 273 -8.27 1.09 -14.58
C SER A 273 -9.57 0.33 -14.31
N SER A 274 -9.93 -0.63 -15.16
CA SER A 274 -11.08 -1.49 -14.96
C SER A 274 -10.84 -2.64 -13.96
N PHE A 275 -9.60 -2.92 -13.57
CA PHE A 275 -9.28 -4.00 -12.62
C PHE A 275 -9.64 -3.60 -11.18
N ASP A 276 -10.33 -4.51 -10.48
CA ASP A 276 -10.65 -4.43 -9.04
C ASP A 276 -9.79 -5.37 -8.18
N VAL A 277 -8.81 -6.02 -8.82
CA VAL A 277 -7.93 -7.04 -8.25
C VAL A 277 -6.45 -6.75 -8.55
N SER A 278 -5.57 -7.23 -7.68
CA SER A 278 -4.13 -7.27 -7.93
C SER A 278 -3.75 -8.64 -8.50
N LEU A 279 -2.76 -8.66 -9.39
CA LEU A 279 -2.29 -9.88 -10.04
C LEU A 279 -1.05 -10.41 -9.31
N VAL A 280 -1.00 -11.70 -9.01
CA VAL A 280 0.10 -12.31 -8.21
C VAL A 280 0.44 -13.69 -8.77
N THR A 281 1.70 -14.13 -8.73
CA THR A 281 2.08 -15.51 -9.08
C THR A 281 2.03 -16.42 -7.87
N ALA A 282 2.10 -17.74 -8.08
CA ALA A 282 2.15 -18.70 -6.97
C ALA A 282 3.42 -18.54 -6.12
N SER A 283 4.58 -18.33 -6.74
CA SER A 283 5.84 -18.11 -6.02
C SER A 283 5.82 -16.83 -5.20
N GLU A 284 5.17 -15.79 -5.73
CA GLU A 284 5.04 -14.53 -5.01
C GLU A 284 4.29 -14.74 -3.67
N LEU A 285 3.23 -15.54 -3.64
CA LEU A 285 2.46 -15.81 -2.41
C LEU A 285 3.26 -16.54 -1.32
N ASP A 286 4.26 -17.33 -1.70
CA ASP A 286 5.11 -18.08 -0.75
C ASP A 286 6.18 -17.18 -0.10
N ASP A 287 6.66 -16.16 -0.82
CA ASP A 287 7.67 -15.19 -0.31
C ASP A 287 7.10 -14.20 0.72
N ASP A 288 5.77 -14.06 0.83
CA ASP A 288 5.11 -13.17 1.80
C ASP A 288 5.34 -13.59 3.26
N TYR A 289 5.85 -14.79 3.52
CA TYR A 289 6.20 -15.25 4.87
C TYR A 289 7.55 -14.73 5.38
N GLU A 290 8.46 -14.27 4.50
CA GLU A 290 9.82 -13.85 4.89
C GLU A 290 10.10 -12.34 4.70
N SER A 291 9.25 -11.58 3.98
CA SER A 291 9.46 -10.14 3.80
C SER A 291 8.82 -9.30 4.92
N ASP A 292 9.70 -8.79 5.78
CA ASP A 292 9.46 -7.85 6.88
C ASP A 292 8.38 -6.78 6.58
N GLN A 293 7.45 -6.63 7.52
CA GLN A 293 6.63 -5.46 7.97
C GLN A 293 6.10 -4.38 6.98
N GLU A 294 6.67 -4.17 5.80
CA GLU A 294 6.27 -3.10 4.87
C GLU A 294 5.04 -3.43 4.01
N GLN A 295 4.65 -4.71 3.93
CA GLN A 295 3.55 -5.17 3.08
C GLN A 295 2.30 -5.63 3.84
N GLN A 296 2.23 -5.44 5.16
CA GLN A 296 1.07 -5.90 5.94
C GLN A 296 -0.22 -5.09 5.76
N GLU A 297 -0.21 -3.98 5.03
CA GLU A 297 -1.40 -3.14 4.87
C GLU A 297 -1.87 -3.05 3.42
N ILE A 298 -2.75 -4.00 3.11
CA ILE A 298 -3.98 -3.94 2.30
C ILE A 298 -4.13 -5.33 1.69
N LYS A 299 -5.06 -6.15 2.21
CA LYS A 299 -5.47 -7.40 1.56
C LYS A 299 -6.18 -7.05 0.25
N TYR A 300 -5.42 -6.84 -0.82
CA TYR A 300 -5.97 -6.73 -2.16
C TYR A 300 -6.76 -7.99 -2.47
N LYS A 301 -7.84 -7.86 -3.24
CA LYS A 301 -8.44 -9.05 -3.84
C LYS A 301 -7.43 -9.52 -4.88
N GLN A 302 -6.80 -10.65 -4.64
CA GLN A 302 -5.72 -11.15 -5.49
C GLN A 302 -6.26 -12.14 -6.52
N LYS A 303 -5.69 -12.13 -7.72
CA LYS A 303 -5.91 -13.13 -8.77
C LYS A 303 -4.56 -13.76 -9.10
N THR A 304 -4.47 -15.07 -8.90
CA THR A 304 -3.27 -15.82 -9.27
C THR A 304 -3.16 -15.93 -10.79
N ILE A 305 -1.99 -15.63 -11.34
CA ILE A 305 -1.65 -15.77 -12.76
C ILE A 305 -0.42 -16.67 -12.94
N ASP A 306 -0.28 -17.24 -14.13
CA ASP A 306 0.91 -18.03 -14.50
C ASP A 306 2.13 -17.12 -14.79
N ASN A 307 3.31 -17.72 -14.78
CA ASN A 307 4.57 -16.97 -14.96
C ASN A 307 4.68 -16.31 -16.35
N HIS A 308 4.14 -16.93 -17.40
CA HIS A 308 4.23 -16.37 -18.75
C HIS A 308 3.37 -15.11 -18.88
N SER A 309 2.12 -15.16 -18.41
CA SER A 309 1.26 -13.97 -18.30
C SER A 309 1.90 -12.89 -17.43
N ASN A 310 2.58 -13.28 -16.34
CA ASN A 310 3.27 -12.35 -15.47
C ASN A 310 4.40 -11.62 -16.19
N GLU A 311 5.30 -12.33 -16.86
CA GLU A 311 6.41 -11.74 -17.63
C GLU A 311 5.93 -10.71 -18.66
N ILE A 312 4.82 -11.00 -19.35
CA ILE A 312 4.20 -10.07 -20.31
C ILE A 312 3.71 -8.80 -19.60
N ILE A 313 3.03 -8.93 -18.47
CA ILE A 313 2.47 -7.78 -17.73
C ILE A 313 3.58 -6.95 -17.07
N GLU A 314 4.67 -7.57 -16.64
CA GLU A 314 5.84 -6.88 -16.07
C GLU A 314 6.52 -5.95 -17.07
N THR A 315 6.34 -6.17 -18.39
CA THR A 315 6.83 -5.23 -19.41
C THR A 315 6.28 -3.82 -19.21
N LEU A 316 5.04 -3.68 -18.72
CA LEU A 316 4.41 -2.37 -18.42
C LEU A 316 5.11 -1.58 -17.31
N TYR A 317 5.94 -2.24 -16.49
CA TYR A 317 6.68 -1.63 -15.38
C TYR A 317 8.15 -1.39 -15.72
N THR A 318 8.57 -1.70 -16.94
CA THR A 318 9.92 -1.39 -17.43
C THR A 318 10.08 0.12 -17.58
N ARG A 319 11.31 0.60 -17.38
CA ARG A 319 11.63 2.03 -17.51
C ARG A 319 11.20 2.58 -18.87
N ASP A 320 11.49 1.86 -19.95
CA ASP A 320 11.21 2.31 -21.31
C ASP A 320 9.70 2.48 -21.53
N MET A 321 8.87 1.56 -21.02
CA MET A 321 7.41 1.69 -21.08
C MET A 321 6.89 2.89 -20.27
N VAL A 322 7.44 3.15 -19.08
CA VAL A 322 7.04 4.29 -18.23
C VAL A 322 7.42 5.63 -18.87
N VAL A 323 8.62 5.71 -19.46
CA VAL A 323 9.08 6.91 -20.17
C VAL A 323 8.25 7.14 -21.43
N LEU A 324 8.03 6.11 -22.25
CA LEU A 324 7.19 6.20 -23.44
C LEU A 324 5.75 6.61 -23.10
N ALA A 325 5.16 6.06 -22.03
CA ALA A 325 3.83 6.47 -21.58
C ALA A 325 3.77 7.96 -21.24
N SER A 326 4.80 8.46 -20.55
CA SER A 326 4.91 9.86 -20.12
C SER A 326 5.14 10.82 -21.30
N GLU A 327 5.85 10.39 -22.34
CA GLU A 327 6.05 11.18 -23.57
C GLU A 327 4.80 11.21 -24.46
N ARG A 328 4.04 10.11 -24.51
CA ARG A 328 2.93 9.93 -25.46
C ARG A 328 1.57 10.36 -24.92
N LEU A 329 1.34 10.25 -23.61
CA LEU A 329 0.14 10.75 -22.94
C LEU A 329 0.37 12.18 -22.46
N GLN A 330 0.09 13.15 -23.33
CA GLN A 330 0.13 14.58 -22.95
C GLN A 330 -1.03 14.99 -22.03
N ASP A 331 -2.13 14.23 -22.04
CA ASP A 331 -3.21 14.39 -21.07
C ASP A 331 -2.79 13.78 -19.74
N THR A 332 -2.39 14.63 -18.79
CA THR A 332 -1.91 14.20 -17.49
C THR A 332 -2.94 13.33 -16.75
N ASN A 333 -4.24 13.57 -16.93
CA ASN A 333 -5.28 12.81 -16.24
C ASN A 333 -5.34 11.36 -16.75
N GLN A 334 -5.06 11.14 -18.04
CA GLN A 334 -4.95 9.79 -18.60
C GLN A 334 -3.68 9.08 -18.14
N LEU A 335 -2.58 9.81 -18.03
CA LEU A 335 -1.30 9.31 -17.54
C LEU A 335 -1.40 8.90 -16.06
N THR A 336 -1.91 9.77 -15.19
CA THR A 336 -2.11 9.47 -13.76
C THR A 336 -3.13 8.36 -13.56
N ARG A 337 -4.17 8.27 -14.39
CA ARG A 337 -5.11 7.13 -14.38
C ARG A 337 -4.41 5.81 -14.69
N LEU A 338 -3.58 5.77 -15.73
CA LEU A 338 -2.80 4.58 -16.10
C LEU A 338 -1.86 4.19 -14.97
N LEU A 339 -1.00 5.12 -14.54
CA LEU A 339 0.02 4.90 -13.52
C LEU A 339 -0.58 4.49 -12.16
N GLY A 340 -1.60 5.21 -11.70
CA GLY A 340 -2.29 4.90 -10.45
C GLY A 340 -2.99 3.53 -10.51
N SER A 341 -3.44 3.11 -11.69
CA SER A 341 -4.05 1.78 -11.86
C SER A 341 -2.98 0.67 -11.95
N LEU A 342 -1.79 0.94 -12.48
CA LEU A 342 -0.64 0.02 -12.44
C LEU A 342 -0.17 -0.21 -10.99
N VAL A 343 -0.14 0.83 -10.15
CA VAL A 343 0.16 0.68 -8.71
C VAL A 343 -0.76 -0.35 -8.04
N VAL A 344 -2.05 -0.33 -8.38
CA VAL A 344 -3.04 -1.26 -7.84
C VAL A 344 -2.94 -2.66 -8.48
N LEU A 345 -2.61 -2.73 -9.78
CA LEU A 345 -2.53 -3.98 -10.52
C LEU A 345 -1.38 -4.87 -10.03
N LYS A 346 -0.19 -4.30 -9.84
CA LYS A 346 1.00 -5.00 -9.29
C LYS A 346 1.69 -4.16 -8.20
N PRO A 347 1.20 -4.21 -6.95
CA PRO A 347 1.77 -3.45 -5.83
C PRO A 347 3.26 -3.71 -5.58
N ARG A 348 3.77 -4.93 -5.87
CA ARG A 348 5.19 -5.29 -5.70
C ARG A 348 6.14 -4.49 -6.59
N LEU A 349 5.67 -4.04 -7.75
CA LEU A 349 6.46 -3.29 -8.72
C LEU A 349 6.29 -1.78 -8.58
N LYS A 350 5.46 -1.33 -7.63
CA LYS A 350 5.19 0.08 -7.31
C LYS A 350 6.48 0.88 -7.11
N SER A 351 7.45 0.35 -6.36
CA SER A 351 8.70 1.07 -6.07
C SER A 351 9.50 1.35 -7.34
N SER A 352 9.62 0.37 -8.23
CA SER A 352 10.31 0.54 -9.51
C SER A 352 9.58 1.54 -10.41
N LEU A 353 8.24 1.44 -10.50
CA LEU A 353 7.40 2.38 -11.24
C LEU A 353 7.61 3.83 -10.78
N MET A 354 7.59 4.07 -9.47
CA MET A 354 7.76 5.41 -8.91
C MET A 354 9.17 5.95 -9.12
N ILE A 355 10.20 5.12 -8.89
CA ILE A 355 11.60 5.52 -9.10
C ILE A 355 11.85 5.93 -10.55
N TYR A 356 11.28 5.22 -11.53
CA TYR A 356 11.45 5.57 -12.95
C TYR A 356 10.71 6.84 -13.36
N LEU A 357 9.65 7.21 -12.65
CA LEU A 357 8.82 8.36 -12.97
C LEU A 357 9.33 9.66 -12.30
N ILE A 358 10.08 9.57 -11.19
CA ILE A 358 10.61 10.75 -10.49
C ILE A 358 11.38 11.73 -11.41
N PRO A 359 12.31 11.30 -12.29
CA PRO A 359 13.11 12.21 -13.10
C PRO A 359 12.32 13.03 -14.13
N THR A 360 11.21 12.52 -14.65
CA THR A 360 10.48 13.13 -15.77
C THR A 360 9.04 13.54 -15.43
N GLY A 361 8.38 12.81 -14.53
CA GLY A 361 6.96 12.99 -14.21
C GLY A 361 6.69 13.84 -12.97
N PHE A 362 7.67 14.03 -12.07
CA PHE A 362 7.42 14.72 -10.80
C PHE A 362 7.12 16.22 -10.99
N GLU A 363 7.96 16.96 -11.70
CA GLU A 363 7.80 18.42 -11.85
C GLU A 363 6.49 18.82 -12.54
N PRO A 364 6.09 18.22 -13.70
CA PRO A 364 4.82 18.55 -14.35
C PRO A 364 3.62 18.27 -13.44
N LEU A 365 3.63 17.14 -12.74
CA LEU A 365 2.54 16.76 -11.86
C LEU A 365 2.46 17.66 -10.63
N LEU A 366 3.60 18.05 -10.05
CA LEU A 366 3.63 19.02 -8.96
C LEU A 366 2.98 20.33 -9.40
N LYS A 367 3.37 20.90 -10.55
CA LYS A 367 2.79 22.15 -11.07
C LYS A 367 1.27 22.04 -11.25
N GLN A 368 0.78 20.91 -11.75
CA GLN A 368 -0.65 20.66 -11.90
C GLN A 368 -1.38 20.58 -10.55
N VAL A 369 -0.83 19.83 -9.59
CA VAL A 369 -1.44 19.66 -8.26
C VAL A 369 -1.49 20.99 -7.51
N LEU A 370 -0.39 21.76 -7.52
CA LEU A 370 -0.34 23.08 -6.88
C LEU A 370 -1.34 24.07 -7.49
N ALA A 371 -1.58 23.98 -8.80
CA ALA A 371 -2.54 24.83 -9.51
C ALA A 371 -4.00 24.37 -9.36
N HIS A 372 -4.25 23.17 -8.81
CA HIS A 372 -5.58 22.62 -8.70
C HIS A 372 -6.40 23.31 -7.60
N ARG A 373 -7.69 23.56 -7.85
CA ARG A 373 -8.57 24.29 -6.93
C ARG A 373 -8.62 23.68 -5.53
N VAL A 374 -8.65 22.35 -5.43
CA VAL A 374 -8.64 21.64 -4.14
C VAL A 374 -7.39 21.99 -3.33
N PHE A 375 -6.23 22.11 -3.97
CA PHE A 375 -4.97 22.43 -3.29
C PHE A 375 -4.98 23.86 -2.74
N GLU A 376 -5.37 24.82 -3.58
CA GLU A 376 -5.51 26.24 -3.21
C GLU A 376 -6.47 26.42 -2.02
N VAL A 377 -7.65 25.79 -2.08
CA VAL A 377 -8.69 25.88 -1.04
C VAL A 377 -8.16 25.47 0.33
N PHE A 378 -7.45 24.34 0.43
CA PHE A 378 -6.91 23.91 1.71
C PHE A 378 -5.71 24.75 2.13
N THR A 379 -4.83 25.14 1.21
CA THR A 379 -3.67 25.98 1.54
C THR A 379 -4.09 27.30 2.19
N ASP A 380 -5.13 27.94 1.66
CA ASP A 380 -5.63 29.25 2.12
C ASP A 380 -6.67 29.17 3.25
N MET A 381 -7.17 27.97 3.58
CA MET A 381 -8.20 27.79 4.61
C MET A 381 -7.73 28.23 5.99
N ASP A 382 -8.52 29.05 6.68
CA ASP A 382 -8.26 29.41 8.08
C ASP A 382 -8.42 28.20 9.01
N GLU A 383 -7.54 28.04 10.00
CA GLU A 383 -7.57 26.89 10.90
C GLU A 383 -8.88 26.79 11.70
N SER A 384 -9.54 27.92 11.98
CA SER A 384 -10.81 27.92 12.70
C SER A 384 -11.94 27.26 11.93
N ALA A 385 -11.87 27.24 10.59
CA ALA A 385 -12.85 26.62 9.70
C ALA A 385 -12.70 25.08 9.59
N LEU A 386 -11.56 24.53 9.99
CA LEU A 386 -11.28 23.08 9.90
C LEU A 386 -12.27 22.21 10.69
N PHE A 387 -12.76 22.73 11.82
CA PHE A 387 -13.59 21.99 12.77
C PHE A 387 -15.05 21.84 12.32
N SER A 388 -15.49 22.59 11.31
CA SER A 388 -16.85 22.49 10.76
C SER A 388 -16.90 23.07 9.35
N VAL A 389 -17.13 22.20 8.37
CA VAL A 389 -17.31 22.57 6.97
C VAL A 389 -18.75 22.37 6.53
N SER A 390 -19.24 23.20 5.59
CA SER A 390 -20.59 23.09 5.05
C SER A 390 -20.72 21.91 4.08
N GLN A 391 -21.95 21.43 3.83
CA GLN A 391 -22.17 20.37 2.85
C GLN A 391 -21.85 20.83 1.42
N ASP A 392 -22.08 22.11 1.12
CA ASP A 392 -21.74 22.70 -0.18
C ASP A 392 -20.23 22.66 -0.43
N PHE A 393 -19.43 22.99 0.60
CA PHE A 393 -17.98 22.86 0.55
C PHE A 393 -17.53 21.42 0.27
N ILE A 394 -18.15 20.44 0.94
CA ILE A 394 -17.80 19.02 0.73
C ILE A 394 -18.11 18.59 -0.71
N ASN A 395 -19.24 19.03 -1.26
CA ASN A 395 -19.60 18.72 -2.64
C ASN A 395 -18.61 19.36 -3.62
N GLU A 396 -18.35 20.66 -3.48
CA GLU A 396 -17.44 21.42 -4.34
C GLU A 396 -16.02 20.83 -4.33
N VAL A 397 -15.52 20.41 -3.16
CA VAL A 397 -14.13 19.96 -3.01
C VAL A 397 -13.96 18.47 -3.29
N PHE A 398 -14.83 17.62 -2.76
CA PHE A 398 -14.65 16.16 -2.86
C PHE A 398 -15.48 15.52 -3.97
N LYS A 399 -16.77 15.88 -4.11
CA LYS A 399 -17.66 15.25 -5.09
C LYS A 399 -17.26 15.59 -6.52
N ASP A 400 -17.02 16.88 -6.75
CA ASP A 400 -16.84 17.41 -8.09
C ASP A 400 -15.41 17.17 -8.61
N ASN A 401 -14.48 16.73 -7.74
CA ASN A 401 -13.07 16.49 -8.06
C ASN A 401 -12.62 15.04 -7.80
N LEU A 402 -13.53 14.06 -7.89
CA LEU A 402 -13.18 12.64 -7.66
C LEU A 402 -12.06 12.13 -8.58
N ASP A 403 -12.02 12.56 -9.84
CA ASP A 403 -10.97 12.16 -10.78
C ASP A 403 -9.59 12.67 -10.34
N PHE A 404 -9.51 13.95 -9.94
CA PHE A 404 -8.27 14.53 -9.39
C PHE A 404 -7.83 13.78 -8.12
N LEU A 405 -8.74 13.53 -7.18
CA LEU A 405 -8.42 12.85 -5.92
C LEU A 405 -7.92 11.41 -6.16
N HIS A 406 -8.64 10.63 -6.98
CA HIS A 406 -8.34 9.21 -7.19
C HIS A 406 -7.16 8.95 -8.13
N HIS A 407 -6.73 9.93 -8.92
CA HIS A 407 -5.69 9.75 -9.94
C HIS A 407 -4.53 10.73 -9.73
N ASP A 408 -4.75 12.03 -9.94
CA ASP A 408 -3.67 13.02 -9.93
C ASP A 408 -3.04 13.15 -8.55
N LEU A 409 -3.86 13.41 -7.52
CA LEU A 409 -3.39 13.54 -6.15
C LEU A 409 -2.82 12.21 -5.66
N PHE A 410 -3.46 11.09 -5.97
CA PHE A 410 -2.96 9.77 -5.58
C PHE A 410 -1.55 9.50 -6.15
N VAL A 411 -1.36 9.64 -7.47
CA VAL A 411 -0.05 9.42 -8.12
C VAL A 411 0.98 10.45 -7.66
N PHE A 412 0.56 11.70 -7.45
CA PHE A 412 1.44 12.74 -6.91
C PHE A 412 1.95 12.39 -5.52
N LEU A 413 1.06 11.96 -4.63
CA LEU A 413 1.44 11.57 -3.27
C LEU A 413 2.29 10.30 -3.26
N GLU A 414 2.03 9.35 -4.15
CA GLU A 414 2.90 8.19 -4.35
C GLU A 414 4.30 8.64 -4.78
N LEU A 415 4.42 9.51 -5.79
CA LEU A 415 5.72 10.02 -6.22
C LEU A 415 6.41 10.85 -5.15
N LEU A 416 5.67 11.70 -4.44
CA LEU A 416 6.19 12.51 -3.34
C LEU A 416 6.71 11.62 -2.22
N GLN A 417 6.00 10.53 -1.87
CA GLN A 417 6.46 9.55 -0.90
C GLN A 417 7.86 9.04 -1.24
N TYR A 418 8.07 8.58 -2.47
CA TYR A 418 9.37 8.07 -2.89
C TYR A 418 10.41 9.18 -3.04
N LYS A 419 10.03 10.36 -3.55
CA LYS A 419 10.94 11.50 -3.65
C LYS A 419 11.46 11.91 -2.27
N LEU A 420 10.62 11.94 -1.24
CA LEU A 420 11.02 12.24 0.14
C LEU A 420 11.96 11.16 0.72
N ILE A 421 11.79 9.90 0.33
CA ILE A 421 12.65 8.79 0.77
C ILE A 421 14.02 8.82 0.09
N ILE A 422 14.08 9.05 -1.23
CA ILE A 422 15.33 8.91 -1.99
C ILE A 422 16.15 10.19 -2.12
N SER A 423 15.51 11.36 -1.95
CA SER A 423 16.18 12.64 -2.19
C SER A 423 16.95 13.09 -0.96
N ASN A 424 18.22 13.42 -1.17
CA ASN A 424 19.10 14.02 -0.19
C ASN A 424 18.52 15.33 0.36
N ASP A 425 18.49 15.46 1.68
CA ASP A 425 18.08 16.64 2.42
C ASP A 425 18.74 17.96 1.99
N ARG A 426 20.03 17.93 1.64
CA ARG A 426 20.80 19.12 1.23
C ARG A 426 20.45 19.56 -0.20
N GLU A 427 20.09 18.63 -1.07
CA GLU A 427 19.88 18.89 -2.50
C GLU A 427 18.39 19.04 -2.87
N ILE A 428 17.49 18.37 -2.14
CA ILE A 428 16.05 18.35 -2.46
C ILE A 428 15.44 19.76 -2.54
N LEU A 429 15.86 20.68 -1.67
CA LEU A 429 15.36 22.06 -1.61
C LEU A 429 16.09 23.00 -2.59
N LEU A 430 17.20 22.56 -3.16
CA LEU A 430 18.00 23.33 -4.13
C LEU A 430 17.56 23.05 -5.57
N HIS A 431 16.82 21.98 -5.82
CA HIS A 431 16.25 21.71 -7.13
C HIS A 431 15.10 22.69 -7.45
N HIS A 432 15.08 23.16 -8.70
CA HIS A 432 14.02 24.00 -9.26
C HIS A 432 12.61 23.43 -9.03
N ASP A 433 12.49 22.10 -9.03
CA ASP A 433 11.21 21.40 -8.98
C ASP A 433 10.68 21.20 -7.56
N PHE A 434 11.44 21.47 -6.49
CA PHE A 434 10.97 21.26 -5.11
C PHE A 434 11.55 22.29 -4.13
N THR A 435 11.22 23.57 -4.38
CA THR A 435 11.68 24.70 -3.57
C THR A 435 11.13 24.67 -2.14
N ARG A 436 11.75 25.46 -1.24
CA ARG A 436 11.24 25.68 0.13
C ARG A 436 9.79 26.16 0.15
N GLU A 437 9.40 27.00 -0.81
CA GLU A 437 8.03 27.51 -0.93
C GLU A 437 7.04 26.39 -1.27
N ASN A 438 7.41 25.52 -2.22
CA ASN A 438 6.59 24.35 -2.57
C ASN A 438 6.48 23.38 -1.39
N PHE A 439 7.55 23.15 -0.64
CA PHE A 439 7.50 22.32 0.57
C PHE A 439 6.52 22.88 1.60
N LEU A 440 6.57 24.18 1.88
CA LEU A 440 5.65 24.85 2.81
C LEU A 440 4.20 24.75 2.34
N ALA A 441 3.94 24.99 1.06
CA ALA A 441 2.60 24.87 0.48
C ALA A 441 2.06 23.44 0.62
N ILE A 442 2.86 22.42 0.30
CA ILE A 442 2.49 21.01 0.42
C ILE A 442 2.23 20.63 1.88
N ALA A 443 3.11 21.05 2.81
CA ALA A 443 2.95 20.77 4.23
C ALA A 443 1.64 21.37 4.77
N MET A 444 1.33 22.61 4.42
CA MET A 444 0.09 23.29 4.82
C MET A 444 -1.16 22.65 4.20
N PHE A 445 -1.10 22.31 2.91
CA PHE A 445 -2.16 21.56 2.23
C PHE A 445 -2.41 20.23 2.95
N LEU A 446 -1.38 19.40 3.14
CA LEU A 446 -1.50 18.08 3.75
C LEU A 446 -2.02 18.18 5.19
N LYS A 447 -1.51 19.11 6.01
CA LYS A 447 -1.96 19.34 7.40
C LYS A 447 -3.48 19.55 7.43
N LYS A 448 -3.99 20.49 6.63
CA LYS A 448 -5.40 20.90 6.64
C LYS A 448 -6.31 19.89 5.95
N PHE A 449 -5.82 19.24 4.89
CA PHE A 449 -6.54 18.19 4.17
C PHE A 449 -6.73 16.95 5.05
N VAL A 450 -5.65 16.46 5.68
CA VAL A 450 -5.68 15.35 6.63
C VAL A 450 -6.60 15.63 7.81
N PHE A 451 -6.49 16.81 8.42
CA PHE A 451 -7.37 17.18 9.51
C PHE A 451 -8.84 17.08 9.10
N ASN A 452 -9.21 17.55 7.90
CA ASN A 452 -10.57 17.44 7.39
C ASN A 452 -10.99 15.99 7.12
N LEU A 453 -10.12 15.15 6.58
CA LEU A 453 -10.40 13.73 6.35
C LEU A 453 -10.72 12.99 7.67
N ILE A 454 -10.12 13.41 8.78
CA ILE A 454 -10.37 12.83 10.11
C ILE A 454 -11.60 13.48 10.77
N TRP A 455 -11.61 14.80 10.92
CA TRP A 455 -12.63 15.53 11.68
C TRP A 455 -14.00 15.51 11.00
N ASN A 456 -14.03 15.64 9.67
CA ASN A 456 -15.25 15.68 8.86
C ASN A 456 -15.54 14.35 8.13
N ARG A 457 -14.92 13.24 8.58
CA ARG A 457 -14.93 11.91 7.95
C ARG A 457 -16.32 11.43 7.54
N ALA A 458 -17.30 11.52 8.43
CA ALA A 458 -18.66 11.02 8.18
C ALA A 458 -19.34 11.77 7.02
N SER A 459 -19.15 13.09 6.95
CA SER A 459 -19.73 13.93 5.90
C SER A 459 -19.01 13.71 4.56
N ILE A 460 -17.69 13.55 4.56
CA ILE A 460 -16.90 13.26 3.35
C ILE A 460 -17.24 11.86 2.79
N LYS A 461 -17.31 10.84 3.66
CA LYS A 461 -17.70 9.47 3.27
C LYS A 461 -19.10 9.38 2.68
N SER A 462 -20.00 10.30 2.99
CA SER A 462 -21.35 10.33 2.41
C SER A 462 -21.36 10.73 0.92
N VAL A 463 -20.31 11.39 0.46
CA VAL A 463 -20.20 12.00 -0.87
C VAL A 463 -19.20 11.24 -1.75
N VAL A 464 -18.08 10.84 -1.17
CA VAL A 464 -17.10 9.97 -1.81
C VAL A 464 -17.64 8.55 -1.72
N SER A 465 -18.06 8.00 -2.86
CA SER A 465 -18.54 6.61 -2.92
C SER A 465 -17.51 5.67 -2.27
N PRO A 466 -17.93 4.71 -1.42
CA PRO A 466 -17.00 3.76 -0.81
C PRO A 466 -16.30 2.98 -1.92
N SER A 467 -15.04 3.36 -2.16
CA SER A 467 -14.19 2.77 -3.18
C SER A 467 -12.83 2.52 -2.54
N LYS A 468 -12.20 1.40 -2.91
CA LYS A 468 -10.87 1.05 -2.38
C LYS A 468 -9.83 2.15 -2.64
N LYS A 469 -9.95 2.86 -3.77
CA LYS A 469 -9.04 3.98 -4.11
C LYS A 469 -9.15 5.14 -3.12
N ALA A 470 -10.35 5.43 -2.62
CA ALA A 470 -10.55 6.47 -1.60
C ALA A 470 -9.94 6.09 -0.24
N ASP A 471 -10.05 4.82 0.15
CA ASP A 471 -9.41 4.30 1.37
C ASP A 471 -7.88 4.33 1.23
N MET A 472 -7.35 3.86 0.09
CA MET A 472 -5.91 3.90 -0.22
C MET A 472 -5.36 5.33 -0.21
N LEU A 473 -6.09 6.29 -0.80
CA LEU A 473 -5.70 7.70 -0.77
C LEU A 473 -5.66 8.21 0.67
N SER A 474 -6.68 7.91 1.47
CA SER A 474 -6.74 8.35 2.87
C SER A 474 -5.52 7.89 3.65
N ASP A 475 -5.14 6.62 3.53
CA ASP A 475 -3.95 6.08 4.21
C ASP A 475 -2.64 6.66 3.65
N LEU A 476 -2.56 6.82 2.32
CA LEU A 476 -1.38 7.39 1.64
C LEU A 476 -1.13 8.83 2.09
N VAL A 477 -2.16 9.67 2.15
CA VAL A 477 -2.03 11.08 2.57
C VAL A 477 -1.48 11.15 4.00
N MET A 478 -1.96 10.30 4.92
CA MET A 478 -1.44 10.25 6.30
C MET A 478 0.04 9.85 6.33
N LYS A 479 0.41 8.83 5.54
CA LYS A 479 1.81 8.37 5.43
C LYS A 479 2.72 9.46 4.88
N VAL A 480 2.31 10.16 3.83
CA VAL A 480 3.09 11.26 3.24
C VAL A 480 3.18 12.44 4.20
N LEU A 481 2.10 12.82 4.88
CA LEU A 481 2.13 13.88 5.89
C LEU A 481 3.14 13.56 7.00
N SER A 482 3.15 12.34 7.53
CA SER A 482 4.12 11.89 8.54
C SER A 482 5.57 11.96 8.04
N GLN A 483 5.83 11.67 6.77
CA GLN A 483 7.15 11.83 6.17
C GLN A 483 7.56 13.29 6.00
N VAL A 484 6.63 14.16 5.57
CA VAL A 484 6.85 15.61 5.48
C VAL A 484 7.17 16.17 6.87
N TYR A 485 6.41 15.78 7.90
CA TYR A 485 6.68 16.14 9.29
C TYR A 485 8.06 15.66 9.75
N LEU A 486 8.45 14.42 9.46
CA LEU A 486 9.74 13.89 9.86
C LEU A 486 10.91 14.60 9.17
N LYS A 487 10.75 14.96 7.89
CA LYS A 487 11.74 15.76 7.16
C LYS A 487 11.82 17.18 7.73
N ASP A 488 10.69 17.79 8.10
CA ASP A 488 10.68 19.08 8.79
C ASP A 488 11.28 19.01 10.20
N ALA A 489 11.06 17.95 10.97
CA ALA A 489 11.65 17.78 12.30
C ALA A 489 13.19 17.79 12.25
N ARG A 490 13.76 17.26 11.17
CA ARG A 490 15.20 17.25 10.89
C ARG A 490 15.70 18.60 10.37
N LEU A 491 15.04 19.16 9.36
CA LEU A 491 15.48 20.37 8.64
C LEU A 491 15.02 21.69 9.29
N LYS A 492 14.03 21.64 10.18
CA LYS A 492 13.42 22.78 10.89
C LYS A 492 13.01 23.90 9.93
N ILE A 493 12.23 23.55 8.90
CA ILE A 493 11.81 24.46 7.82
C ILE A 493 10.65 25.33 8.27
N MET A 494 9.66 24.71 8.93
CA MET A 494 8.46 25.35 9.48
C MET A 494 8.72 25.97 10.86
N ALA A 495 7.82 26.86 11.28
CA ALA A 495 7.83 27.37 12.66
C ALA A 495 7.48 26.25 13.66
N LYS A 496 7.99 26.36 14.89
CA LYS A 496 7.89 25.31 15.93
C LYS A 496 6.44 24.90 16.25
N ASP A 497 5.50 25.82 16.12
CA ASP A 497 4.07 25.67 16.39
C ASP A 497 3.23 25.39 15.14
N ALA A 498 3.82 25.43 13.94
CA ALA A 498 3.09 25.34 12.68
C ALA A 498 2.35 24.01 12.47
N TRP A 499 2.78 22.93 13.13
CA TRP A 499 2.11 21.62 13.09
C TRP A 499 0.98 21.48 14.11
N LEU A 500 0.98 22.30 15.16
CA LEU A 500 0.03 22.18 16.26
C LEU A 500 -1.37 22.62 15.82
N ILE A 501 -2.39 21.98 16.38
CA ILE A 501 -3.78 22.42 16.29
C ILE A 501 -4.18 23.01 17.64
N ASP A 502 -4.96 24.10 17.61
CA ASP A 502 -5.42 24.83 18.80
C ASP A 502 -5.87 23.89 19.94
N PRO A 503 -5.12 23.82 21.06
CA PRO A 503 -5.43 22.94 22.19
C PRO A 503 -6.79 23.23 22.82
N SER A 504 -7.23 24.50 22.78
CA SER A 504 -8.52 24.92 23.36
C SER A 504 -9.72 24.31 22.63
N ARG A 505 -9.54 23.96 21.36
CA ARG A 505 -10.56 23.32 20.51
C ARG A 505 -10.45 21.80 20.53
N LEU A 506 -9.24 21.23 20.57
CA LEU A 506 -9.04 19.78 20.63
C LEU A 506 -9.56 19.14 21.93
N LYS A 507 -9.44 19.81 23.08
CA LYS A 507 -9.96 19.35 24.40
C LYS A 507 -9.68 17.88 24.71
N LEU A 508 -8.46 17.54 25.10
CA LEU A 508 -7.97 16.17 25.28
C LEU A 508 -8.37 15.48 26.60
N GLY A 509 -9.15 16.13 27.49
CA GLY A 509 -9.32 15.72 28.90
C GLY A 509 -9.81 14.30 29.20
N ASN A 510 -10.34 13.56 28.23
CA ASN A 510 -10.80 12.17 28.39
C ASN A 510 -10.10 11.17 27.45
N ILE A 511 -9.09 11.60 26.68
CA ILE A 511 -8.53 10.77 25.61
C ILE A 511 -7.81 9.52 26.14
N THR A 512 -7.11 9.64 27.26
CA THR A 512 -6.40 8.53 27.94
C THR A 512 -7.35 7.39 28.29
N THR A 513 -8.54 7.71 28.80
CA THR A 513 -9.57 6.71 29.12
C THR A 513 -10.11 6.02 27.86
N VAL A 514 -10.32 6.78 26.79
CA VAL A 514 -10.77 6.23 25.50
C VAL A 514 -9.72 5.28 24.92
N ILE A 515 -8.45 5.67 24.94
CA ILE A 515 -7.34 4.84 24.46
C ILE A 515 -7.25 3.53 25.26
N SER A 516 -7.26 3.62 26.60
CA SER A 516 -7.21 2.45 27.47
C SER A 516 -8.38 1.49 27.22
N GLN A 517 -9.61 2.01 27.08
CA GLN A 517 -10.79 1.18 26.81
C GLN A 517 -10.77 0.53 25.42
N TYR A 518 -10.23 1.24 24.41
CA TYR A 518 -10.06 0.69 23.08
C TYR A 518 -9.04 -0.45 23.09
N GLU A 519 -7.88 -0.27 23.74
CA GLU A 519 -6.86 -1.32 23.85
C GLU A 519 -7.34 -2.54 24.63
N GLU A 520 -8.07 -2.36 25.73
CA GLU A 520 -8.68 -3.45 26.49
C GLU A 520 -9.61 -4.30 25.61
N LYS A 521 -10.49 -3.65 24.84
CA LYS A 521 -11.42 -4.35 23.94
C LYS A 521 -10.76 -4.95 22.72
N LYS A 522 -9.68 -4.34 22.22
CA LYS A 522 -8.88 -4.87 21.12
C LYS A 522 -8.12 -6.13 21.53
N ASN A 523 -7.66 -6.20 22.77
CA ASN A 523 -6.82 -7.28 23.30
C ASN A 523 -7.62 -8.38 24.03
N ASP A 524 -8.95 -8.31 24.08
CA ASP A 524 -9.78 -9.30 24.77
C ASP A 524 -9.87 -10.61 23.97
N PHE A 525 -8.98 -11.56 24.26
CA PHE A 525 -8.79 -12.85 23.56
C PHE A 525 -9.99 -13.82 23.62
N THR A 526 -11.10 -13.44 24.26
CA THR A 526 -12.24 -14.35 24.49
C THR A 526 -13.16 -14.52 23.29
N ASN A 527 -13.07 -13.66 22.27
CA ASN A 527 -13.89 -13.74 21.05
C ASN A 527 -13.01 -13.65 19.79
N TYR A 528 -13.16 -14.61 18.86
CA TYR A 528 -12.58 -14.60 17.51
C TYR A 528 -13.16 -13.49 16.59
N SER A 529 -13.52 -12.34 17.14
CA SER A 529 -14.13 -11.21 16.45
C SER A 529 -13.16 -10.04 16.50
N ASP A 530 -12.41 -9.82 15.42
CA ASP A 530 -11.50 -8.68 15.15
C ASP A 530 -12.22 -7.30 15.11
N GLY A 531 -13.30 -7.11 15.86
CA GLY A 531 -14.22 -5.98 15.68
C GLY A 531 -14.72 -5.29 16.96
N GLU A 532 -14.42 -5.78 18.16
CA GLU A 532 -14.96 -5.13 19.39
C GLU A 532 -14.35 -3.75 19.66
N GLY A 533 -13.06 -3.56 19.34
CA GLY A 533 -12.41 -2.25 19.38
C GLY A 533 -13.04 -1.25 18.40
N GLU A 534 -13.25 -1.66 17.15
CA GLU A 534 -13.91 -0.82 16.13
C GLU A 534 -15.36 -0.51 16.50
N GLN A 535 -16.12 -1.49 17.01
CA GLN A 535 -17.48 -1.27 17.52
C GLN A 535 -17.51 -0.27 18.68
N PHE A 536 -16.51 -0.31 19.57
CA PHE A 536 -16.37 0.69 20.62
C PHE A 536 -16.11 2.08 20.04
N LEU A 537 -15.19 2.21 19.08
CA LEU A 537 -14.96 3.50 18.41
C LEU A 537 -16.24 4.01 17.77
N GLU A 538 -16.96 3.17 17.02
CA GLU A 538 -18.25 3.51 16.39
C GLU A 538 -19.33 3.96 17.40
N SER A 539 -19.27 3.48 18.65
CA SER A 539 -20.19 3.89 19.72
C SER A 539 -19.90 5.27 20.31
N LEU A 540 -18.69 5.80 20.13
CA LEU A 540 -18.30 7.12 20.61
C LEU A 540 -18.96 8.22 19.77
N ASN A 541 -19.04 9.43 20.34
CA ASN A 541 -19.46 10.59 19.55
C ASN A 541 -18.38 10.93 18.48
N LYS A 542 -18.80 11.63 17.42
CA LYS A 542 -17.94 11.96 16.27
C LYS A 542 -16.67 12.73 16.66
N ASP A 543 -16.78 13.69 17.57
CA ASP A 543 -15.63 14.50 18.01
C ASP A 543 -14.60 13.65 18.77
N THR A 544 -15.07 12.74 19.63
CA THR A 544 -14.19 11.81 20.37
C THR A 544 -13.52 10.83 19.42
N GLN A 545 -14.24 10.30 18.42
CA GLN A 545 -13.66 9.46 17.37
C GLN A 545 -12.56 10.20 16.61
N ALA A 546 -12.80 11.44 16.20
CA ALA A 546 -11.83 12.26 15.48
C ALA A 546 -10.58 12.54 16.34
N ARG A 547 -10.73 12.84 17.63
CA ARG A 547 -9.58 13.04 18.55
C ARG A 547 -8.76 11.77 18.72
N PHE A 548 -9.42 10.61 18.81
CA PHE A 548 -8.74 9.33 18.88
C PHE A 548 -7.98 9.03 17.59
N GLU A 549 -8.58 9.29 16.43
CA GLU A 549 -7.92 9.10 15.14
C GLU A 549 -6.76 10.09 14.92
N ILE A 550 -6.87 11.34 15.40
CA ILE A 550 -5.76 12.30 15.46
C ILE A 550 -4.62 11.75 16.32
N TYR A 551 -4.92 11.28 17.53
CA TYR A 551 -3.93 10.66 18.43
C TYR A 551 -3.20 9.50 17.74
N GLN A 552 -3.94 8.63 17.05
CA GLN A 552 -3.38 7.41 16.47
C GLN A 552 -2.59 7.66 15.18
N LYS A 553 -3.06 8.57 14.31
CA LYS A 553 -2.52 8.74 12.96
C LYS A 553 -1.64 9.97 12.77
N VAL A 554 -1.95 11.06 13.47
CA VAL A 554 -1.25 12.36 13.35
C VAL A 554 -0.99 13.00 14.72
N PRO A 555 -0.29 12.29 15.62
CA PRO A 555 -0.07 12.73 17.01
C PRO A 555 0.68 14.06 17.12
N PHE A 556 1.48 14.44 16.12
CA PHE A 556 2.21 15.71 16.07
C PHE A 556 1.34 16.96 15.92
N PHE A 557 0.02 16.81 15.71
CA PHE A 557 -0.95 17.91 15.89
C PHE A 557 -1.13 18.29 17.36
N ILE A 558 -0.74 17.40 18.27
CA ILE A 558 -0.76 17.60 19.72
C ILE A 558 0.66 17.95 20.17
N SER A 559 0.77 18.95 21.05
CA SER A 559 2.07 19.37 21.59
C SER A 559 2.80 18.20 22.26
N PHE A 560 4.13 18.24 22.23
CA PHE A 560 4.96 17.24 22.89
C PHE A 560 4.59 17.07 24.37
N ASP A 561 4.43 18.17 25.11
CA ASP A 561 4.07 18.16 26.53
C ASP A 561 2.73 17.45 26.78
N SER A 562 1.70 17.75 25.99
CA SER A 562 0.39 17.09 26.11
C SER A 562 0.47 15.60 25.74
N ARG A 563 1.33 15.22 24.79
CA ARG A 563 1.59 13.79 24.48
C ARG A 563 2.32 13.08 25.63
N VAL A 564 3.29 13.74 26.27
CA VAL A 564 3.95 13.22 27.48
C VAL A 564 2.94 13.03 28.62
N GLU A 565 2.02 13.97 28.82
CA GLU A 565 0.92 13.84 29.80
C GLU A 565 0.00 12.66 29.47
N ILE A 566 -0.38 12.47 28.21
CA ILE A 566 -1.17 11.32 27.76
C ILE A 566 -0.42 10.02 28.04
N PHE A 567 0.85 9.92 27.62
CA PHE A 567 1.71 8.77 27.85
C PHE A 567 1.80 8.41 29.34
N GLN A 568 2.09 9.39 30.20
CA GLN A 568 2.16 9.18 31.65
C GLN A 568 0.80 8.76 32.22
N GLY A 569 -0.30 9.35 31.75
CA GLY A 569 -1.65 8.94 32.13
C GLY A 569 -1.96 7.49 31.79
N LEU A 570 -1.55 7.02 30.61
CA LEU A 570 -1.71 5.62 30.18
C LEU A 570 -0.91 4.67 31.07
N VAL A 571 0.33 5.03 31.39
CA VAL A 571 1.18 4.28 32.33
C VAL A 571 0.54 4.20 33.72
N GLU A 572 -0.02 5.28 34.25
CA GLU A 572 -0.70 5.25 35.55
C GLU A 572 -1.98 4.40 35.54
N MET A 573 -2.73 4.40 34.43
CA MET A 573 -3.88 3.51 34.26
C MET A 573 -3.45 2.02 34.24
N ASP A 574 -2.35 1.68 33.58
CA ASP A 574 -1.81 0.31 33.60
C ASP A 574 -1.28 -0.09 34.98
N LYS A 575 -0.60 0.81 35.70
CA LYS A 575 -0.20 0.60 37.11
C LYS A 575 -1.40 0.34 38.01
N ALA A 576 -2.50 1.08 37.81
CA ALA A 576 -3.74 0.89 38.55
C ALA A 576 -4.40 -0.46 38.21
N ARG A 577 -4.45 -0.83 36.92
CA ARG A 577 -4.97 -2.12 36.45
C ARG A 577 -4.21 -3.30 37.06
N LEU A 578 -2.89 -3.19 37.18
CA LEU A 578 -2.02 -4.20 37.78
C LEU A 578 -1.99 -4.16 39.33
N GLY A 579 -2.60 -3.15 39.95
CA GLY A 579 -2.60 -2.98 41.41
C GLY A 579 -1.27 -2.51 42.01
N ILE A 580 -0.39 -1.89 41.22
CA ILE A 580 0.98 -1.48 41.61
C ILE A 580 1.06 0.03 41.94
N GLY A 581 0.02 0.81 41.64
CA GLY A 581 0.01 2.28 41.81
C GLY A 581 0.09 2.77 43.27
N ASP A 582 0.54 4.01 43.45
CA ASP A 582 0.73 4.66 44.77
C ASP A 582 -0.59 5.19 45.40
N SER A 583 -1.74 4.75 44.90
CA SER A 583 -3.07 5.21 45.33
C SER A 583 -3.36 4.90 46.80
N ASN A 584 -3.75 5.93 47.58
CA ASN A 584 -4.29 5.82 48.95
C ASN A 584 -5.53 4.89 49.10
N LEU A 585 -6.09 4.39 48.00
CA LEU A 585 -7.18 3.40 47.97
C LEU A 585 -6.71 1.97 48.34
N ASN A 586 -5.40 1.71 48.42
CA ASN A 586 -4.86 0.44 48.91
C ASN A 586 -5.06 0.22 50.43
N PHE A 587 -5.69 1.16 51.15
CA PHE A 587 -5.97 1.01 52.59
C PHE A 587 -6.95 -0.12 52.92
N PHE A 588 -7.81 -0.54 51.98
CA PHE A 588 -8.80 -1.61 52.18
C PHE A 588 -8.46 -2.94 51.48
N ALA A 589 -7.40 -2.98 50.66
CA ALA A 589 -6.92 -4.20 50.00
C ALA A 589 -5.71 -4.76 50.78
N GLY A 590 -5.96 -5.42 51.91
CA GLY A 590 -4.91 -6.10 52.65
C GLY A 590 -4.44 -7.36 51.93
N PHE A 591 -3.60 -7.30 50.89
CA PHE A 591 -2.86 -8.44 50.34
C PHE A 591 -1.59 -8.02 49.58
N ILE A 592 -0.43 -8.35 50.17
CA ILE A 592 0.90 -8.61 49.56
C ILE A 592 1.50 -7.48 48.70
N ASP A 593 2.46 -6.75 49.26
CA ASP A 593 3.46 -5.98 48.51
C ASP A 593 4.26 -6.95 47.60
N ARG A 594 3.87 -7.06 46.34
CA ARG A 594 4.52 -7.96 45.36
C ARG A 594 5.83 -7.32 44.90
N ARG A 595 6.86 -7.42 45.73
CA ARG A 595 8.22 -6.99 45.43
C ARG A 595 9.05 -8.18 44.97
N TYR A 596 9.66 -8.08 43.79
CA TYR A 596 10.65 -9.06 43.35
C TYR A 596 12.02 -8.64 43.83
N THR A 597 12.61 -9.45 44.71
CA THR A 597 13.91 -9.16 45.31
C THR A 597 15.03 -9.91 44.61
N ALA A 598 16.11 -9.23 44.26
CA ALA A 598 17.33 -9.86 43.77
C ALA A 598 18.58 -9.27 44.41
N THR A 599 19.57 -10.11 44.61
CA THR A 599 20.92 -9.72 45.02
C THR A 599 21.77 -9.56 43.77
N ILE A 600 22.36 -8.39 43.57
CA ILE A 600 23.08 -8.02 42.35
C ILE A 600 24.54 -7.71 42.69
N ARG A 601 25.48 -8.40 42.05
CA ARG A 601 26.92 -8.15 42.23
C ARG A 601 27.35 -6.97 41.37
N ARG A 602 28.07 -6.00 41.96
CA ARG A 602 28.55 -4.81 41.24
C ARG A 602 29.46 -5.12 40.05
N GLU A 603 30.13 -6.27 40.07
CA GLU A 603 31.03 -6.71 38.97
C GLU A 603 30.34 -7.56 37.89
N HIS A 604 29.07 -7.93 38.07
CA HIS A 604 28.30 -8.77 37.13
C HIS A 604 26.87 -8.25 37.01
N LEU A 605 26.69 -6.93 36.85
CA LEU A 605 25.37 -6.30 36.96
C LEU A 605 24.41 -6.81 35.89
N LEU A 606 24.86 -6.87 34.63
CA LEU A 606 24.00 -7.25 33.51
C LEU A 606 23.60 -8.72 33.58
N ASP A 607 24.56 -9.62 33.86
CA ASP A 607 24.32 -11.05 33.95
C ASP A 607 23.37 -11.38 35.12
N ASP A 608 23.64 -10.85 36.31
CA ASP A 608 22.77 -11.05 37.49
C ASP A 608 21.38 -10.46 37.25
N ALA A 609 21.28 -9.30 36.59
CA ALA A 609 20.00 -8.71 36.23
C ALA A 609 19.22 -9.58 35.23
N PHE A 610 19.89 -10.10 34.20
CA PHE A 610 19.29 -10.94 33.18
C PHE A 610 18.78 -12.27 33.77
N GLU A 611 19.59 -12.93 34.61
CA GLU A 611 19.22 -14.19 35.26
C GLU A 611 18.00 -14.05 36.17
N ASN A 612 17.94 -12.97 36.96
CA ASN A 612 16.87 -12.76 37.93
C ASN A 612 15.59 -12.18 37.31
N PHE A 613 15.72 -11.27 36.34
CA PHE A 613 14.59 -10.48 35.86
C PHE A 613 14.21 -10.73 34.39
N GLY A 614 15.09 -11.31 33.56
CA GLY A 614 14.87 -11.45 32.12
C GLY A 614 13.62 -12.26 31.75
N LYS A 615 13.24 -13.23 32.59
CA LYS A 615 12.10 -14.13 32.37
C LYS A 615 10.78 -13.65 32.99
N LEU A 616 10.74 -12.50 33.65
CA LEU A 616 9.56 -12.04 34.39
C LEU A 616 8.42 -11.52 33.48
N GLY A 617 8.71 -11.18 32.22
CA GLY A 617 7.72 -10.58 31.32
C GLY A 617 7.05 -9.35 31.95
N GLU A 618 5.72 -9.25 31.88
CA GLU A 618 4.96 -8.15 32.49
C GLU A 618 5.17 -8.00 34.01
N GLN A 619 5.58 -9.05 34.72
CA GLN A 619 5.84 -8.98 36.17
C GLN A 619 7.01 -8.03 36.49
N PHE A 620 7.88 -7.74 35.52
CA PHE A 620 8.95 -6.75 35.67
C PHE A 620 8.44 -5.31 35.87
N LYS A 621 7.15 -5.03 35.58
CA LYS A 621 6.50 -3.74 35.85
C LYS A 621 6.35 -3.45 37.35
N THR A 622 6.39 -4.46 38.21
CA THR A 622 6.24 -4.35 39.67
C THR A 622 7.39 -3.59 40.34
N LYS A 623 7.25 -3.30 41.64
CA LYS A 623 8.33 -2.70 42.44
C LYS A 623 9.45 -3.73 42.62
N LEU A 624 10.68 -3.34 42.33
CA LEU A 624 11.86 -4.19 42.50
C LEU A 624 12.45 -3.98 43.91
N GLY A 625 13.12 -4.99 44.44
CA GLY A 625 13.93 -4.89 45.64
C GLY A 625 15.35 -5.30 45.33
N ILE A 626 16.27 -4.34 45.26
CA ILE A 626 17.64 -4.60 44.86
C ILE A 626 18.55 -4.57 46.10
N GLU A 627 19.36 -5.61 46.27
CA GLU A 627 20.43 -5.66 47.27
C GLU A 627 21.77 -5.72 46.54
N PHE A 628 22.57 -4.65 46.60
CA PHE A 628 23.90 -4.64 46.00
C PHE A 628 24.92 -5.35 46.88
N VAL A 629 25.78 -6.14 46.23
CA VAL A 629 26.92 -6.81 46.85
C VAL A 629 28.20 -6.43 46.13
N ASN A 630 29.18 -5.98 46.89
CA ASN A 630 30.53 -5.67 46.41
C ASN A 630 31.57 -6.57 47.12
N GLN A 631 32.85 -6.36 46.82
CA GLN A 631 33.95 -7.14 47.40
C GLN A 631 34.07 -7.04 48.94
N TYR A 632 33.46 -6.03 49.56
CA TYR A 632 33.46 -5.78 51.00
C TYR A 632 32.19 -6.30 51.71
N GLY A 633 31.21 -6.81 50.95
CA GLY A 633 29.99 -7.40 51.48
C GLY A 633 28.73 -6.73 50.94
N ARG A 634 27.66 -6.77 51.74
CA ARG A 634 26.37 -6.15 51.41
C ARG A 634 26.43 -4.64 51.64
N GLU A 635 25.94 -3.87 50.68
CA GLU A 635 25.80 -2.42 50.83
C GLU A 635 24.53 -2.13 51.65
N GLU A 636 24.67 -1.42 52.77
CA GLU A 636 23.52 -1.03 53.60
C GLU A 636 22.78 0.16 52.95
N GLY A 637 21.52 -0.04 52.55
CA GLY A 637 20.70 1.01 51.96
C GLY A 637 19.21 0.76 52.16
N ILE A 638 18.45 1.82 52.48
CA ILE A 638 16.98 1.78 52.54
C ILE A 638 16.44 2.16 51.17
N ASP A 639 15.73 1.23 50.51
CA ASP A 639 15.16 1.48 49.18
C ASP A 639 13.90 2.36 49.25
N GLY A 640 14.14 3.68 49.27
CA GLY A 640 13.15 4.72 49.00
C GLY A 640 12.98 5.06 47.52
N GLY A 641 13.40 4.17 46.61
CA GLY A 641 13.39 4.36 45.15
C GLY A 641 14.74 4.75 44.54
N GLY A 642 15.70 5.20 45.34
CA GLY A 642 17.05 5.56 44.88
C GLY A 642 17.87 4.35 44.40
N ILE A 643 17.79 3.22 45.13
CA ILE A 643 18.55 2.00 44.81
C ILE A 643 18.04 1.36 43.51
N THR A 644 16.71 1.31 43.33
CA THR A 644 16.12 0.80 42.08
C THR A 644 16.51 1.66 40.87
N LYS A 645 16.54 3.00 41.01
CA LYS A 645 17.01 3.91 39.94
C LYS A 645 18.49 3.68 39.60
N GLU A 646 19.33 3.54 40.62
CA GLU A 646 20.75 3.24 40.43
C GLU A 646 20.97 1.89 39.72
N PHE A 647 20.23 0.87 40.12
CA PHE A 647 20.25 -0.44 39.46
C PHE A 647 19.92 -0.34 37.97
N LEU A 648 18.78 0.27 37.63
CA LEU A 648 18.35 0.41 36.24
C LEU A 648 19.39 1.19 35.42
N THR A 649 19.86 2.32 35.92
CA THR A 649 20.86 3.15 35.22
C THR A 649 22.22 2.46 35.08
N SER A 650 22.61 1.62 36.05
CA SER A 650 23.86 0.85 35.98
C SER A 650 23.78 -0.31 34.97
N VAL A 651 22.67 -1.05 34.95
CA VAL A 651 22.43 -2.11 33.95
C VAL A 651 22.39 -1.54 32.53
N VAL A 652 21.74 -0.40 32.35
CA VAL A 652 21.74 0.36 31.09
C VAL A 652 23.18 0.67 30.67
N ARG A 653 23.99 1.23 31.57
CA ARG A 653 25.37 1.60 31.27
C ARG A 653 26.25 0.40 30.88
N GLU A 654 26.00 -0.77 31.46
CA GLU A 654 26.74 -2.00 31.15
C GLU A 654 26.26 -2.66 29.86
N GLY A 655 24.94 -2.74 29.63
CA GLY A 655 24.35 -3.45 28.50
C GLY A 655 24.31 -2.67 27.18
N PHE A 656 24.32 -1.33 27.20
CA PHE A 656 24.42 -0.51 25.99
C PHE A 656 25.88 -0.30 25.55
N ARG A 657 26.60 -1.41 25.37
CA ARG A 657 28.01 -1.47 24.93
C ARG A 657 28.24 -2.71 24.08
N GLU A 658 29.46 -2.86 23.56
CA GLU A 658 29.87 -4.11 22.92
C GLU A 658 29.78 -5.30 23.88
N PRO A 659 29.36 -6.49 23.41
CA PRO A 659 29.09 -6.86 22.02
C PRO A 659 27.65 -6.58 21.53
N LEU A 660 26.74 -6.10 22.38
CA LEU A 660 25.30 -5.98 22.07
C LEU A 660 24.99 -4.75 21.21
N PHE A 661 25.62 -3.62 21.53
CA PHE A 661 25.50 -2.35 20.83
C PHE A 661 26.86 -1.90 20.30
N VAL A 662 26.83 -1.09 19.25
CA VAL A 662 27.99 -0.41 18.67
C VAL A 662 27.67 1.07 18.52
N GLU A 663 28.71 1.89 18.38
CA GLU A 663 28.60 3.33 18.19
C GLU A 663 28.85 3.72 16.73
N ASN A 664 28.16 4.75 16.25
CA ASN A 664 28.49 5.43 15.00
C ASN A 664 29.61 6.48 15.22
N ASP A 665 29.97 7.22 14.17
CA ASP A 665 30.97 8.30 14.22
C ASP A 665 30.62 9.46 15.18
N HIS A 666 29.37 9.53 15.63
CA HIS A 666 28.85 10.54 16.56
C HIS A 666 28.69 10.02 18.00
N HIS A 667 29.20 8.81 18.30
CA HIS A 667 29.02 8.13 19.59
C HIS A 667 27.55 7.83 19.94
N GLU A 668 26.69 7.70 18.93
CA GLU A 668 25.30 7.28 19.10
C GLU A 668 25.19 5.76 18.94
N LEU A 669 24.40 5.14 19.80
CA LEU A 669 24.32 3.70 19.92
C LEU A 669 23.24 3.09 19.02
N TYR A 670 23.53 1.91 18.48
CA TYR A 670 22.56 1.08 17.79
C TYR A 670 22.90 -0.42 17.93
N PRO A 671 21.92 -1.34 17.77
CA PRO A 671 22.17 -2.76 17.94
C PRO A 671 23.21 -3.30 16.95
N ASN A 672 24.12 -4.13 17.43
CA ASN A 672 25.26 -4.62 16.65
C ASN A 672 24.81 -5.46 15.42
N PRO A 673 25.04 -5.00 14.17
CA PRO A 673 24.62 -5.70 12.95
C PRO A 673 25.25 -7.10 12.79
N GLN A 674 26.43 -7.33 13.39
CA GLN A 674 27.15 -8.61 13.28
C GLN A 674 26.40 -9.77 13.94
N ILE A 675 25.54 -9.51 14.93
CA ILE A 675 24.76 -10.57 15.60
C ILE A 675 23.83 -11.28 14.60
N GLY A 676 23.04 -10.50 13.86
CA GLY A 676 22.09 -10.99 12.85
C GLY A 676 22.79 -11.57 11.62
N LEU A 677 23.85 -10.91 11.14
CA LEU A 677 24.65 -11.44 10.02
C LEU A 677 25.25 -12.82 10.34
N ARG A 678 25.85 -12.97 11.52
CA ARG A 678 26.41 -14.27 11.96
C ARG A 678 25.32 -15.30 12.18
N TYR A 679 24.19 -14.92 12.77
CA TYR A 679 23.06 -15.83 12.98
C TYR A 679 22.52 -16.39 11.66
N ARG A 680 22.22 -15.52 10.68
CA ARG A 680 21.70 -15.91 9.35
C ARG A 680 22.66 -16.81 8.58
N ASN A 681 23.97 -16.55 8.72
CA ASN A 681 25.04 -17.36 8.11
C ASN A 681 25.44 -18.58 8.95
N ARG A 682 24.68 -18.91 10.00
CA ARG A 682 24.90 -20.09 10.88
C ARG A 682 26.28 -20.13 11.56
N ILE A 683 26.80 -18.97 11.94
CA ILE A 683 28.07 -18.79 12.65
C ILE A 683 27.78 -18.53 14.13
N ASP A 684 28.28 -19.40 15.01
CA ASP A 684 28.09 -19.34 16.47
C ASP A 684 26.64 -19.08 16.88
N SER A 685 25.68 -19.73 16.20
CA SER A 685 24.25 -19.43 16.32
C SER A 685 23.73 -19.48 17.76
N SER A 686 24.25 -20.36 18.61
CA SER A 686 23.88 -20.43 20.04
C SER A 686 24.24 -19.15 20.79
N LYS A 687 25.45 -18.61 20.55
CA LYS A 687 25.90 -17.36 21.18
C LYS A 687 25.15 -16.15 20.64
N GLN A 688 24.82 -16.16 19.34
CA GLN A 688 24.01 -15.07 18.78
C GLN A 688 22.58 -15.09 19.33
N LEU A 689 21.99 -16.27 19.56
CA LEU A 689 20.67 -16.39 20.17
C LEU A 689 20.66 -15.88 21.63
N GLU A 690 21.75 -16.12 22.36
CA GLU A 690 21.96 -15.54 23.69
C GLU A 690 22.04 -14.00 23.61
N HIS A 691 22.84 -13.42 22.71
CA HIS A 691 22.90 -11.97 22.51
C HIS A 691 21.53 -11.37 22.14
N LEU A 692 20.73 -12.05 21.32
CA LEU A 692 19.36 -11.62 21.00
C LEU A 692 18.45 -11.64 22.24
N SER A 693 18.66 -12.59 23.16
CA SER A 693 17.94 -12.66 24.43
C SER A 693 18.35 -11.51 25.37
N TYR A 694 19.64 -11.17 25.43
CA TYR A 694 20.12 -9.98 26.13
C TYR A 694 19.57 -8.69 25.52
N LEU A 695 19.53 -8.56 24.19
CA LEU A 695 18.91 -7.41 23.51
C LEU A 695 17.44 -7.27 23.89
N ASN A 696 16.68 -8.37 23.91
CA ASN A 696 15.30 -8.36 24.41
C ASN A 696 15.22 -7.87 25.86
N PHE A 697 16.08 -8.36 26.73
CA PHE A 697 16.12 -7.89 28.11
C PHE A 697 16.49 -6.40 28.23
N MET A 698 17.45 -5.91 27.45
CA MET A 698 17.79 -4.49 27.41
C MET A 698 16.60 -3.63 26.95
N GLY A 699 15.79 -4.14 26.03
CA GLY A 699 14.50 -3.54 25.68
C GLY A 699 13.56 -3.45 26.87
N LYS A 700 13.45 -4.52 27.67
CA LYS A 700 12.65 -4.53 28.92
C LYS A 700 13.17 -3.54 29.94
N VAL A 701 14.50 -3.46 30.12
CA VAL A 701 15.12 -2.51 31.05
C VAL A 701 14.83 -1.07 30.62
N LEU A 702 14.98 -0.74 29.34
CA LEU A 702 14.62 0.58 28.82
C LEU A 702 13.12 0.87 29.00
N GLY A 703 12.26 -0.10 28.70
CA GLY A 703 10.81 0.02 28.90
C GLY A 703 10.44 0.21 30.37
N LYS A 704 11.14 -0.46 31.30
CA LYS A 704 10.99 -0.25 32.74
C LYS A 704 11.41 1.16 33.16
N CYS A 705 12.51 1.67 32.61
CA CYS A 705 12.94 3.05 32.85
C CYS A 705 11.85 4.05 32.44
N LEU A 706 11.30 3.91 31.24
CA LEU A 706 10.21 4.74 30.74
C LEU A 706 8.93 4.61 31.60
N TYR A 707 8.57 3.40 32.02
CA TYR A 707 7.39 3.11 32.86
C TYR A 707 7.50 3.71 34.28
N ASP A 708 8.71 3.73 34.84
CA ASP A 708 9.01 4.29 36.15
C ASP A 708 9.45 5.77 36.10
N ARG A 709 9.46 6.39 34.92
CA ARG A 709 9.89 7.78 34.68
C ARG A 709 11.35 8.03 35.09
N VAL A 710 12.21 7.05 34.81
CA VAL A 710 13.66 7.11 35.01
C VAL A 710 14.31 7.45 33.68
N LEU A 711 14.97 8.61 33.61
CA LEU A 711 15.75 9.02 32.45
C LEU A 711 17.11 8.32 32.46
N VAL A 712 17.56 7.91 31.28
CA VAL A 712 18.82 7.19 31.10
C VAL A 712 19.78 7.97 30.20
N ASP A 713 21.06 7.97 30.55
CA ASP A 713 22.08 8.72 29.81
C ASP A 713 22.63 7.89 28.64
N VAL A 714 21.83 7.79 27.57
CA VAL A 714 22.11 7.02 26.37
C VAL A 714 21.68 7.81 25.15
N ALA A 715 22.58 8.05 24.20
CA ALA A 715 22.24 8.60 22.89
C ALA A 715 22.08 7.45 21.89
N PHE A 716 20.91 7.32 21.28
CA PHE A 716 20.66 6.34 20.22
C PHE A 716 20.76 6.99 18.85
N ALA A 717 21.27 6.23 17.88
CA ALA A 717 21.28 6.69 16.49
C ALA A 717 19.84 6.90 15.99
N ASN A 718 19.61 7.99 15.27
CA ASN A 718 18.27 8.40 14.84
C ASN A 718 17.56 7.34 13.98
N PHE A 719 18.32 6.63 13.12
CA PHE A 719 17.76 5.56 12.29
C PHE A 719 17.24 4.37 13.13
N PHE A 720 17.85 4.12 14.31
CA PHE A 720 17.41 3.08 15.24
C PHE A 720 16.14 3.52 15.99
N LEU A 721 16.08 4.77 16.44
CA LEU A 721 14.88 5.33 17.07
C LEU A 721 13.67 5.33 16.13
N THR A 722 13.90 5.51 14.82
CA THR A 722 12.85 5.39 13.80
C THR A 722 12.18 4.01 13.81
N LYS A 723 12.86 2.95 14.28
CA LYS A 723 12.29 1.59 14.39
C LYS A 723 11.25 1.44 15.50
N PHE A 724 11.22 2.35 16.47
CA PHE A 724 10.27 2.32 17.58
C PHE A 724 8.84 2.65 17.10
N ASN A 725 8.72 3.23 15.91
CA ASN A 725 7.44 3.58 15.32
C ASN A 725 7.35 3.05 13.89
N SER A 726 6.52 2.03 13.68
CA SER A 726 6.30 1.45 12.35
C SER A 726 5.60 2.40 11.36
N GLY A 727 5.08 3.54 11.82
CA GLY A 727 4.48 4.57 10.96
C GLY A 727 5.51 5.40 10.19
N TYR A 728 6.77 5.41 10.60
CA TYR A 728 7.84 6.14 9.91
C TYR A 728 8.67 5.18 9.04
N LYS A 729 8.86 5.56 7.77
CA LYS A 729 9.78 4.88 6.87
C LYS A 729 11.16 5.52 6.95
N THR A 730 12.20 4.69 6.89
CA THR A 730 13.56 5.19 6.78
C THR A 730 13.79 5.84 5.42
N SER A 731 14.45 7.00 5.42
CA SER A 731 14.90 7.69 4.21
C SER A 731 16.37 7.38 3.92
N PHE A 732 16.82 7.75 2.72
CA PHE A 732 18.23 7.75 2.35
C PHE A 732 19.08 8.57 3.35
N ASP A 733 18.56 9.70 3.82
CA ASP A 733 19.26 10.57 4.77
C ASP A 733 19.40 9.95 6.17
N ASP A 734 18.63 8.92 6.53
CA ASP A 734 18.88 8.17 7.77
C ASP A 734 20.18 7.38 7.72
N LEU A 735 20.74 7.16 6.52
CA LEU A 735 22.02 6.49 6.35
C LEU A 735 23.18 7.32 6.92
N GLU A 736 23.09 8.66 6.91
CA GLU A 736 24.11 9.53 7.53
C GLU A 736 24.26 9.24 9.03
N SER A 737 23.16 8.92 9.71
CA SER A 737 23.14 8.52 11.13
C SER A 737 23.69 7.11 11.38
N LEU A 738 23.75 6.25 10.36
CA LEU A 738 24.39 4.93 10.47
C LEU A 738 25.88 4.98 10.09
N ASP A 739 26.17 5.56 8.93
CA ASP A 739 27.49 5.58 8.30
C ASP A 739 27.60 6.82 7.38
N SER A 740 28.27 7.85 7.90
CA SER A 740 28.45 9.13 7.20
C SER A 740 29.31 9.02 5.95
N GLU A 741 30.28 8.11 5.93
CA GLU A 741 31.16 7.88 4.77
C GLU A 741 30.37 7.21 3.63
N LEU A 742 29.63 6.15 3.95
CA LEU A 742 28.78 5.47 2.97
C LEU A 742 27.73 6.41 2.38
N TYR A 743 27.07 7.19 3.23
CA TYR A 743 26.13 8.23 2.78
C TYR A 743 26.79 9.18 1.77
N SER A 744 27.96 9.76 2.12
CA SER A 744 28.71 10.65 1.23
C SER A 744 29.07 9.98 -0.10
N ASN A 745 29.48 8.72 -0.08
CA ASN A 745 29.88 7.98 -1.28
C ASN A 745 28.68 7.68 -2.19
N LEU A 746 27.52 7.33 -1.63
CA LEU A 746 26.29 7.14 -2.41
C LEU A 746 25.76 8.45 -2.99
N THR A 747 25.86 9.56 -2.25
CA THR A 747 25.50 10.89 -2.79
C THR A 747 26.35 11.23 -4.01
N LYS A 748 27.66 10.95 -3.99
CA LYS A 748 28.54 11.21 -5.15
C LYS A 748 28.07 10.50 -6.43
N LEU A 749 27.52 9.28 -6.32
CA LEU A 749 27.01 8.51 -7.48
C LEU A 749 25.91 9.25 -8.26
N LEU A 750 25.18 10.17 -7.61
CA LEU A 750 24.14 10.98 -8.26
C LEU A 750 24.69 11.96 -9.29
N SER A 751 25.95 12.40 -9.13
CA SER A 751 26.59 13.40 -9.98
C SER A 751 27.54 12.82 -11.03
N LEU A 752 27.85 11.51 -10.95
CA LEU A 752 28.74 10.85 -11.91
C LEU A 752 28.10 10.74 -13.31
N THR A 753 28.96 10.81 -14.32
CA THR A 753 28.63 10.50 -15.72
C THR A 753 28.53 9.00 -15.95
N ASP A 754 27.92 8.60 -17.07
CA ASP A 754 27.76 7.18 -17.45
C ASP A 754 29.11 6.44 -17.53
N ASP A 755 30.13 7.09 -18.12
CA ASP A 755 31.47 6.54 -18.25
C ASP A 755 32.15 6.37 -16.88
N GLU A 756 32.08 7.39 -16.01
CA GLU A 756 32.63 7.33 -14.65
C GLU A 756 31.96 6.24 -13.81
N LEU A 757 30.63 6.13 -13.89
CA LEU A 757 29.86 5.13 -13.16
C LEU A 757 30.16 3.71 -13.65
N SER A 758 30.27 3.52 -14.98
CA SER A 758 30.62 2.22 -15.55
C SER A 758 32.04 1.78 -15.14
N ASN A 759 32.97 2.72 -15.01
CA ASN A 759 34.35 2.45 -14.57
C ASN A 759 34.45 1.98 -13.11
N LEU A 760 33.44 2.24 -12.27
CA LEU A 760 33.40 1.74 -10.89
C LEU A 760 33.07 0.24 -10.80
N GLY A 761 32.50 -0.35 -11.86
CA GLY A 761 32.18 -1.79 -11.90
C GLY A 761 31.15 -2.24 -10.86
N LEU A 762 30.29 -1.34 -10.38
CA LEU A 762 29.29 -1.65 -9.36
C LEU A 762 28.20 -2.59 -9.90
N THR A 763 27.77 -3.52 -9.07
CA THR A 763 26.63 -4.42 -9.31
C THR A 763 25.61 -4.25 -8.18
N PHE A 764 24.39 -4.79 -8.34
CA PHE A 764 23.38 -4.77 -7.28
C PHE A 764 23.67 -5.82 -6.18
N SER A 765 24.88 -5.81 -5.63
CA SER A 765 25.33 -6.70 -4.56
C SER A 765 26.28 -5.96 -3.62
N LEU A 766 26.35 -6.39 -2.36
CA LEU A 766 27.28 -5.85 -1.35
C LEU A 766 28.11 -6.97 -0.73
N ASP A 767 29.40 -6.72 -0.52
CA ASP A 767 30.29 -7.60 0.23
C ASP A 767 30.35 -7.14 1.69
N GLU A 768 29.97 -8.03 2.61
CA GLU A 768 30.08 -7.79 4.06
C GLU A 768 31.16 -8.68 4.66
N LEU A 769 31.92 -8.13 5.61
CA LEU A 769 32.83 -8.92 6.44
C LEU A 769 32.06 -9.51 7.63
N VAL A 770 31.85 -10.83 7.61
CA VAL A 770 31.14 -11.59 8.66
C VAL A 770 32.10 -12.58 9.28
N HIS A 771 32.57 -12.30 10.49
CA HIS A 771 33.52 -13.15 11.22
C HIS A 771 34.75 -13.54 10.37
N ASP A 772 35.49 -12.52 9.90
CA ASP A 772 36.69 -12.64 9.06
C ASP A 772 36.47 -13.31 7.69
N ARG A 773 35.22 -13.40 7.22
CA ARG A 773 34.88 -13.92 5.88
C ARG A 773 34.12 -12.86 5.09
N HIS A 774 34.51 -12.66 3.84
CA HIS A 774 33.74 -11.85 2.89
C HIS A 774 32.57 -12.67 2.35
N ILE A 775 31.36 -12.17 2.53
CA ILE A 775 30.13 -12.77 2.00
C ILE A 775 29.42 -11.73 1.14
N THR A 776 29.14 -12.10 -0.11
CA THR A 776 28.40 -11.26 -1.06
C THR A 776 26.90 -11.47 -0.91
N PHE A 777 26.15 -10.38 -0.76
CA PHE A 777 24.69 -10.37 -0.67
C PHE A 777 24.10 -9.67 -1.90
N ASP A 778 23.25 -10.38 -2.64
CA ASP A 778 22.46 -9.80 -3.72
C ASP A 778 21.38 -8.87 -3.13
N LEU A 779 21.36 -7.61 -3.57
CA LEU A 779 20.39 -6.61 -3.11
C LEU A 779 19.01 -6.81 -3.76
N ILE A 780 19.03 -7.27 -5.01
CA ILE A 780 17.86 -7.67 -5.82
C ILE A 780 18.12 -9.07 -6.38
N PRO A 781 17.10 -9.81 -6.84
CA PRO A 781 17.30 -11.13 -7.45
C PRO A 781 18.36 -11.09 -8.56
N LYS A 782 19.39 -11.94 -8.46
CA LYS A 782 20.55 -11.98 -9.37
C LYS A 782 21.33 -10.67 -9.48
N GLY A 783 21.33 -9.87 -8.41
CA GLY A 783 21.90 -8.52 -8.38
C GLY A 783 23.38 -8.45 -8.73
N SER A 784 24.17 -9.47 -8.36
CA SER A 784 25.57 -9.67 -8.78
C SER A 784 25.80 -9.71 -10.29
N THR A 785 24.78 -9.99 -11.10
CA THR A 785 24.87 -9.98 -12.58
C THR A 785 24.37 -8.69 -13.23
N ILE A 786 23.82 -7.77 -12.43
CA ILE A 786 23.18 -6.54 -12.92
C ILE A 786 24.10 -5.37 -12.58
N SER A 787 24.70 -4.76 -13.61
CA SER A 787 25.54 -3.57 -13.45
C SER A 787 24.73 -2.31 -13.10
N VAL A 788 25.33 -1.46 -12.29
CA VAL A 788 24.79 -0.13 -11.98
C VAL A 788 25.09 0.80 -13.16
N THR A 789 24.07 1.51 -13.61
CA THR A 789 24.09 2.46 -14.73
C THR A 789 23.38 3.74 -14.30
N SER A 790 23.54 4.84 -15.04
CA SER A 790 22.87 6.10 -14.69
C SER A 790 21.35 6.00 -14.72
N ALA A 791 20.81 5.04 -15.49
CA ALA A 791 19.39 4.75 -15.55
C ALA A 791 18.86 4.03 -14.30
N ASN A 792 19.68 3.25 -13.60
CA ASN A 792 19.26 2.44 -12.44
C ASN A 792 19.93 2.83 -11.11
N ARG A 793 20.83 3.81 -11.09
CA ARG A 793 21.57 4.26 -9.89
C ARG A 793 20.69 4.66 -8.70
N LEU A 794 19.54 5.30 -8.95
CA LEU A 794 18.61 5.65 -7.87
C LEU A 794 18.04 4.41 -7.20
N LYS A 795 17.74 3.36 -7.99
CA LYS A 795 17.33 2.06 -7.46
C LYS A 795 18.46 1.39 -6.69
N PHE A 796 19.70 1.45 -7.18
CA PHE A 796 20.86 0.94 -6.45
C PHE A 796 21.04 1.60 -5.08
N ILE A 797 21.02 2.94 -5.03
CA ILE A 797 21.12 3.71 -3.78
C ILE A 797 19.99 3.34 -2.81
N HIS A 798 18.75 3.24 -3.31
CA HIS A 798 17.60 2.80 -2.51
C HIS A 798 17.82 1.40 -1.90
N GLU A 799 18.25 0.43 -2.70
CA GLU A 799 18.43 -0.95 -2.22
C GLU A 799 19.61 -1.09 -1.24
N VAL A 800 20.71 -0.35 -1.44
CA VAL A 800 21.81 -0.30 -0.47
C VAL A 800 21.33 0.28 0.86
N SER A 801 20.59 1.39 0.82
CA SER A 801 20.06 2.06 2.00
C SER A 801 19.08 1.14 2.75
N ASN A 802 18.15 0.50 2.03
CA ASN A 802 17.21 -0.45 2.58
C ASN A 802 17.93 -1.65 3.22
N TYR A 803 18.95 -2.20 2.55
CA TYR A 803 19.73 -3.31 3.09
C TYR A 803 20.39 -2.93 4.42
N LYS A 804 21.12 -1.81 4.47
CA LYS A 804 21.84 -1.37 5.67
C LYS A 804 20.91 -0.96 6.82
N LEU A 805 19.88 -0.15 6.54
CA LEU A 805 19.02 0.44 7.57
C LEU A 805 17.87 -0.47 8.03
N ASN A 806 17.47 -1.44 7.20
CA ASN A 806 16.34 -2.33 7.50
C ASN A 806 16.81 -3.78 7.63
N LYS A 807 17.37 -4.37 6.56
CA LYS A 807 17.63 -5.82 6.51
C LYS A 807 18.71 -6.25 7.49
N THR A 808 19.83 -5.54 7.59
CA THR A 808 21.00 -5.98 8.39
C THR A 808 20.74 -5.93 9.89
N VAL A 809 19.95 -4.97 10.37
CA VAL A 809 19.67 -4.74 11.80
C VAL A 809 18.33 -5.32 12.27
N SER A 810 17.50 -5.86 11.36
CA SER A 810 16.10 -6.22 11.70
C SER A 810 15.98 -7.21 12.85
N LEU A 811 16.80 -8.26 12.89
CA LEU A 811 16.71 -9.29 13.94
C LEU A 811 16.98 -8.71 15.33
N GLN A 812 18.01 -7.87 15.44
CA GLN A 812 18.46 -7.25 16.68
C GLN A 812 17.47 -6.20 17.16
N CYS A 813 17.03 -5.32 16.24
CA CYS A 813 16.01 -4.31 16.51
C CYS A 813 14.70 -4.98 16.97
N ASN A 814 14.25 -6.03 16.27
CA ASN A 814 13.03 -6.75 16.64
C ASN A 814 13.15 -7.41 18.02
N SER A 815 14.28 -8.06 18.33
CA SER A 815 14.51 -8.64 19.66
C SER A 815 14.44 -7.58 20.76
N PHE A 816 15.12 -6.44 20.57
CA PHE A 816 15.10 -5.32 21.52
C PHE A 816 13.69 -4.72 21.67
N LEU A 817 13.04 -4.38 20.55
CA LEU A 817 11.71 -3.77 20.55
C LEU A 817 10.64 -4.70 21.13
N ASN A 818 10.73 -6.01 20.92
CA ASN A 818 9.82 -6.96 21.56
C ASN A 818 9.89 -6.86 23.09
N GLY A 819 11.09 -6.75 23.65
CA GLY A 819 11.25 -6.59 25.10
C GLY A 819 10.77 -5.23 25.59
N LEU A 820 11.00 -4.17 24.81
CA LEU A 820 10.45 -2.84 25.08
C LEU A 820 8.91 -2.87 25.10
N TYR A 821 8.30 -3.52 24.12
CA TYR A 821 6.85 -3.58 23.96
C TYR A 821 6.15 -4.49 24.98
N GLU A 822 6.86 -5.43 25.61
CA GLU A 822 6.36 -6.14 26.80
C GLU A 822 6.14 -5.20 27.99
N MET A 823 6.86 -4.07 28.04
CA MET A 823 6.76 -3.10 29.12
C MET A 823 5.83 -1.94 28.79
N ILE A 824 5.81 -1.48 27.54
CA ILE A 824 5.05 -0.30 27.10
C ILE A 824 4.37 -0.61 25.78
N SER A 825 3.07 -0.33 25.67
CA SER A 825 2.34 -0.50 24.40
C SER A 825 3.03 0.23 23.25
N LYS A 826 3.17 -0.44 22.10
CA LYS A 826 3.76 0.11 20.88
C LYS A 826 3.02 1.37 20.44
N GLU A 827 1.68 1.35 20.54
CA GLU A 827 0.80 2.46 20.19
C GLU A 827 1.06 3.71 21.05
N TRP A 828 1.56 3.55 22.28
CA TRP A 828 1.88 4.69 23.15
C TRP A 828 3.19 5.35 22.75
N LEU A 829 4.19 4.58 22.28
CA LEU A 829 5.45 5.15 21.79
C LEU A 829 5.29 5.73 20.38
N ALA A 830 4.38 5.19 19.58
CA ALA A 830 4.09 5.67 18.23
C ALA A 830 3.59 7.13 18.17
N MET A 831 3.23 7.73 19.32
CA MET A 831 2.88 9.14 19.36
C MET A 831 4.08 10.06 19.16
N PHE A 832 5.32 9.61 19.38
CA PHE A 832 6.54 10.43 19.33
C PHE A 832 7.37 10.16 18.07
N ASN A 833 7.99 11.21 17.52
CA ASN A 833 9.00 11.06 16.46
C ASN A 833 10.36 10.63 17.04
N PRO A 834 11.36 10.25 16.22
CA PRO A 834 12.66 9.79 16.70
C PRO A 834 13.37 10.76 17.66
N TYR A 835 13.37 12.06 17.35
CA TYR A 835 13.98 13.09 18.20
C TYR A 835 13.24 13.25 19.53
N GLU A 836 11.91 13.18 19.51
CA GLU A 836 11.06 13.22 20.69
C GLU A 836 11.19 11.96 21.55
N LEU A 837 11.41 10.79 20.94
CA LEU A 837 11.73 9.56 21.65
C LEU A 837 13.08 9.67 22.35
N GLN A 838 14.09 10.25 21.71
CA GLN A 838 15.37 10.53 22.36
C GLN A 838 15.19 11.45 23.59
N MET A 839 14.34 12.48 23.46
CA MET A 839 13.97 13.33 24.61
C MET A 839 13.24 12.53 25.68
N LEU A 840 12.28 11.67 25.34
CA LEU A 840 11.55 10.82 26.28
C LEU A 840 12.47 9.87 27.07
N ILE A 841 13.51 9.34 26.41
CA ILE A 841 14.48 8.39 26.97
C ILE A 841 15.50 9.09 27.87
N SER A 842 16.10 10.17 27.39
CA SER A 842 17.26 10.78 28.05
C SER A 842 16.99 12.12 28.69
N GLY A 843 15.91 12.81 28.31
CA GLY A 843 15.65 14.20 28.68
C GLY A 843 16.30 15.19 27.71
N GLU A 844 16.25 16.47 28.06
CA GLU A 844 16.79 17.55 27.23
C GLU A 844 18.31 17.46 27.03
N THR A 845 18.80 18.09 25.96
CA THR A 845 20.24 18.13 25.61
C THR A 845 21.07 19.01 26.53
N ASP A 846 20.44 19.86 27.35
CA ASP A 846 21.10 20.68 28.37
C ASP A 846 20.13 20.98 29.52
N VAL A 847 20.64 21.50 30.63
CA VAL A 847 19.82 21.91 31.78
C VAL A 847 19.27 23.31 31.54
N ASN A 848 17.94 23.44 31.49
CA ASN A 848 17.29 24.75 31.54
C ASN A 848 17.46 25.39 32.93
N ILE A 849 18.42 26.31 33.04
CA ILE A 849 18.80 26.97 34.29
C ILE A 849 17.66 27.84 34.83
N GLU A 850 16.92 28.50 33.94
CA GLU A 850 15.80 29.38 34.30
C GLU A 850 14.67 28.55 34.94
N ASP A 851 14.27 27.46 34.29
CA ASP A 851 13.26 26.53 34.83
C ASP A 851 13.72 25.89 36.16
N LEU A 852 14.99 25.48 36.26
CA LEU A 852 15.55 24.94 37.50
C LEU A 852 15.50 25.95 38.65
N LYS A 853 15.84 27.22 38.36
CA LYS A 853 15.85 28.30 39.33
C LYS A 853 14.44 28.68 39.77
N GLU A 854 13.49 28.80 38.84
CA GLU A 854 12.09 29.13 39.12
C GLU A 854 11.38 28.09 39.99
N ASN A 855 11.80 26.82 39.90
CA ASN A 855 11.21 25.71 40.65
C ASN A 855 12.04 25.26 41.87
N CYS A 856 13.06 26.03 42.26
CA CYS A 856 13.93 25.73 43.39
C CYS A 856 13.35 26.25 44.72
N VAL A 857 13.33 25.40 45.75
CA VAL A 857 12.87 25.73 47.11
C VAL A 857 14.06 26.02 48.03
N TYR A 858 14.12 27.22 48.58
CA TYR A 858 15.20 27.63 49.50
C TYR A 858 14.83 27.42 50.97
N GLY A 859 15.71 26.76 51.73
CA GLY A 859 15.57 26.51 53.17
C GLY A 859 16.70 27.16 53.97
N GLY A 860 16.42 28.24 54.70
CA GLY A 860 17.46 29.00 55.43
C GLY A 860 18.36 29.85 54.52
N TYR A 861 17.95 30.00 53.26
CA TYR A 861 18.45 30.96 52.26
C TYR A 861 17.27 31.71 51.65
N SER A 862 17.56 32.85 51.02
CA SER A 862 16.69 33.63 50.15
C SER A 862 17.36 33.82 48.78
N GLU A 863 16.59 34.09 47.74
CA GLU A 863 17.12 34.33 46.38
C GLU A 863 18.10 35.51 46.29
N SER A 864 18.02 36.46 47.23
CA SER A 864 18.90 37.62 47.31
C SER A 864 20.20 37.38 48.08
N ASP A 865 20.38 36.21 48.70
CA ASP A 865 21.62 35.88 49.40
C ASP A 865 22.80 35.74 48.42
N GLN A 866 23.95 36.32 48.76
CA GLN A 866 25.15 36.33 47.90
C GLN A 866 25.56 34.91 47.46
N THR A 867 25.55 33.94 48.37
CA THR A 867 25.91 32.54 48.05
C THR A 867 24.95 31.91 47.03
N ILE A 868 23.67 32.30 47.02
CA ILE A 868 22.68 31.81 46.04
C ILE A 868 22.87 32.49 44.68
N GLN A 869 23.14 33.79 44.67
CA GLN A 869 23.47 34.51 43.43
C GLN A 869 24.75 33.95 42.79
N ASP A 870 25.80 33.79 43.59
CA ASP A 870 27.07 33.20 43.17
C ASP A 870 26.85 31.77 42.62
N LEU A 871 26.01 30.96 43.27
CA LEU A 871 25.68 29.61 42.80
C LEU A 871 25.08 29.63 41.38
N TRP A 872 24.04 30.42 41.15
CA TRP A 872 23.37 30.45 39.85
C TRP A 872 24.27 31.04 38.75
N GLU A 873 25.12 32.02 39.08
CA GLU A 873 26.15 32.49 38.15
C GLU A 873 27.15 31.38 37.80
N ILE A 874 27.61 30.59 38.80
CA ILE A 874 28.51 29.46 38.56
C ILE A 874 27.83 28.40 37.69
N VAL A 875 26.57 28.05 37.95
CA VAL A 875 25.80 27.09 37.14
C VAL A 875 25.62 27.58 35.69
N ALA A 876 25.47 28.89 35.47
CA ALA A 876 25.46 29.48 34.12
C ALA A 876 26.82 29.44 33.42
N GLU A 877 27.92 29.54 34.18
CA GLU A 877 29.29 29.42 33.66
C GLU A 877 29.75 27.97 33.41
N MET A 878 29.06 26.98 33.96
CA MET A 878 29.38 25.56 33.81
C MET A 878 29.29 25.10 32.34
N THR A 879 30.03 24.06 31.98
CA THR A 879 29.76 23.34 30.72
C THR A 879 28.43 22.57 30.85
N SER A 880 27.85 22.13 29.72
CA SER A 880 26.64 21.29 29.79
C SER A 880 26.89 19.99 30.58
N ALA A 881 28.07 19.38 30.42
CA ALA A 881 28.49 18.22 31.19
C ALA A 881 28.52 18.52 32.71
N ASP A 882 29.11 19.65 33.12
CA ASP A 882 29.15 20.04 34.53
C ASP A 882 27.75 20.33 35.09
N ARG A 883 26.86 20.95 34.30
CA ARG A 883 25.46 21.17 34.69
C ARG A 883 24.72 19.86 34.93
N PHE A 884 24.91 18.88 34.05
CA PHE A 884 24.35 17.54 34.24
C PHE A 884 24.90 16.85 35.48
N GLN A 885 26.20 16.97 35.76
CA GLN A 885 26.78 16.44 37.00
C GLN A 885 26.22 17.15 38.24
N PHE A 886 26.00 18.46 38.18
CA PHE A 886 25.36 19.20 39.26
C PHE A 886 23.93 18.72 39.54
N VAL A 887 23.11 18.56 38.51
CA VAL A 887 21.75 18.03 38.68
C VAL A 887 21.80 16.60 39.21
N LYS A 888 22.63 15.73 38.62
CA LYS A 888 22.84 14.34 39.08
C LYS A 888 23.27 14.28 40.54
N PHE A 889 24.18 15.16 40.96
CA PHE A 889 24.64 15.22 42.33
C PHE A 889 23.50 15.44 43.32
N VAL A 890 22.48 16.22 42.93
CA VAL A 890 21.34 16.57 43.81
C VAL A 890 20.16 15.61 43.66
N THR A 891 19.90 15.08 42.46
CA THR A 891 18.68 14.31 42.14
C THR A 891 18.94 12.84 41.79
N SER A 892 20.21 12.41 41.77
CA SER A 892 20.70 11.13 41.22
C SER A 892 20.49 10.94 39.71
N VAL A 893 19.87 11.89 39.00
CA VAL A 893 19.58 11.81 37.56
C VAL A 893 20.16 13.06 36.90
N PRO A 894 20.95 12.95 35.82
CA PRO A 894 21.62 14.11 35.25
C PRO A 894 20.67 15.12 34.60
N ARG A 895 19.44 14.74 34.25
CA ARG A 895 18.55 15.56 33.41
C ARG A 895 17.26 15.96 34.13
N ALA A 896 16.68 17.07 33.69
CA ALA A 896 15.38 17.52 34.15
C ALA A 896 14.27 16.52 33.78
N PRO A 897 13.19 16.42 34.56
CA PRO A 897 12.00 15.71 34.11
C PRO A 897 11.46 16.32 32.80
N LEU A 898 10.77 15.51 32.00
CA LEU A 898 10.27 15.92 30.68
C LEU A 898 9.30 17.11 30.70
N LEU A 899 8.59 17.29 31.81
CA LEU A 899 7.67 18.42 32.00
C LEU A 899 8.34 19.58 32.79
N GLY A 900 9.67 19.62 32.80
CA GLY A 900 10.49 20.59 33.53
C GLY A 900 10.67 20.26 35.02
N PHE A 901 11.46 21.08 35.71
CA PHE A 901 11.80 20.94 37.12
C PHE A 901 10.60 21.08 38.06
N LYS A 902 9.51 21.71 37.60
CA LYS A 902 8.22 21.74 38.32
C LYS A 902 7.63 20.35 38.61
N ALA A 903 8.00 19.34 37.81
CA ALA A 903 7.51 17.98 37.94
C ALA A 903 8.38 17.12 38.88
N LEU A 904 9.46 17.66 39.46
CA LEU A 904 10.23 16.95 40.48
C LEU A 904 9.41 16.77 41.75
N VAL A 905 9.35 15.54 42.26
CA VAL A 905 8.70 15.21 43.53
C VAL A 905 9.69 14.46 44.43
N PRO A 906 10.12 15.04 45.56
CA PRO A 906 9.95 16.45 45.99
C PRO A 906 10.64 17.46 45.07
N ASN A 907 10.27 18.75 45.13
CA ASN A 907 10.93 19.81 44.35
C ASN A 907 12.43 19.90 44.67
N PHE A 908 13.20 20.45 43.73
CA PHE A 908 14.62 20.75 43.94
C PHE A 908 14.78 21.73 45.10
N GLY A 909 15.57 21.35 46.11
CA GLY A 909 15.76 22.14 47.32
C GLY A 909 17.19 22.57 47.54
N ILE A 910 17.41 23.77 48.07
CA ILE A 910 18.71 24.23 48.55
C ILE A 910 18.60 24.64 50.02
N ARG A 911 19.37 24.00 50.90
CA ARG A 911 19.35 24.24 52.34
C ARG A 911 20.69 24.74 52.87
N ASN A 912 20.62 25.81 53.67
CA ASN A 912 21.76 26.35 54.39
C ASN A 912 22.22 25.40 55.49
N THR A 913 23.53 25.08 55.51
CA THR A 913 24.15 24.20 56.52
C THR A 913 25.10 24.91 57.49
N GLY A 914 25.10 26.24 57.49
CA GLY A 914 25.93 27.06 58.38
C GLY A 914 27.07 27.76 57.64
N SER A 915 27.96 28.40 58.39
CA SER A 915 29.05 29.24 57.88
C SER A 915 30.42 28.56 57.86
N ASP A 916 30.47 27.24 58.02
CA ASP A 916 31.71 26.46 57.99
C ASP A 916 32.15 26.25 56.53
N ILE A 917 33.08 27.09 56.08
CA ILE A 917 33.56 27.15 54.68
C ILE A 917 34.48 25.99 54.29
N ASP A 918 34.95 25.19 55.25
CA ASP A 918 35.82 24.04 54.96
C ASP A 918 35.01 22.84 54.45
N ARG A 919 33.74 22.75 54.84
CA ARG A 919 32.82 21.68 54.43
C ARG A 919 32.55 21.73 52.93
N LEU A 920 32.40 20.55 52.32
CA LEU A 920 31.92 20.41 50.96
C LEU A 920 30.38 20.51 50.92
N PRO A 921 29.80 20.95 49.79
CA PRO A 921 28.38 20.73 49.53
C PRO A 921 28.08 19.23 49.59
N THR A 922 26.92 18.88 50.14
CA THR A 922 26.44 17.49 50.20
C THR A 922 25.03 17.42 49.63
N SER A 923 24.56 16.23 49.26
CA SER A 923 23.20 16.05 48.74
C SER A 923 22.41 15.02 49.55
N SER A 924 21.09 15.10 49.43
CA SER A 924 20.17 14.06 49.88
C SER A 924 19.25 13.75 48.69
N THR A 925 19.72 12.86 47.82
CA THR A 925 19.09 12.61 46.51
C THR A 925 17.70 12.01 46.61
N CYS A 926 17.38 11.31 47.71
CA CYS A 926 16.05 10.81 48.01
C CYS A 926 14.97 11.92 48.15
N VAL A 927 15.38 13.17 48.38
CA VAL A 927 14.49 14.33 48.53
C VAL A 927 14.94 15.53 47.68
N ASN A 928 15.77 15.29 46.65
CA ASN A 928 16.27 16.32 45.72
C ASN A 928 16.86 17.56 46.42
N LEU A 929 17.62 17.38 47.50
CA LEU A 929 18.09 18.47 48.37
C LEU A 929 19.60 18.67 48.32
N LEU A 930 20.04 19.86 47.90
CA LEU A 930 21.41 20.35 48.03
C LEU A 930 21.61 21.01 49.40
N ARG A 931 22.59 20.52 50.15
CA ARG A 931 23.02 21.09 51.43
C ARG A 931 24.26 21.95 51.19
N LEU A 932 24.08 23.27 51.27
CA LEU A 932 25.07 24.24 50.82
C LEU A 932 25.54 25.14 51.98
N PRO A 933 26.84 25.09 52.37
CA PRO A 933 27.42 26.05 53.31
C PRO A 933 27.39 27.49 52.78
N ASN A 934 27.34 28.47 53.68
CA ASN A 934 27.26 29.88 53.32
C ASN A 934 28.65 30.47 53.02
N TYR A 935 29.20 30.14 51.85
CA TYR A 935 30.58 30.49 51.49
C TYR A 935 30.82 32.00 51.30
N ARG A 936 29.83 32.75 50.78
CA ARG A 936 29.92 34.20 50.48
C ARG A 936 31.17 34.61 49.66
N ASN A 937 31.72 33.66 48.90
CA ASN A 937 32.85 33.83 48.02
C ASN A 937 32.68 32.90 46.82
N LYS A 938 32.41 33.47 45.65
CA LYS A 938 32.18 32.76 44.39
C LYS A 938 33.29 31.77 44.04
N GLN A 939 34.56 32.13 44.25
CA GLN A 939 35.69 31.27 43.90
C GLN A 939 35.74 30.01 44.77
N VAL A 940 35.60 30.18 46.09
CA VAL A 940 35.58 29.06 47.04
C VAL A 940 34.37 28.15 46.80
N LEU A 941 33.20 28.75 46.55
CA LEU A 941 31.99 28.00 46.20
C LEU A 941 32.20 27.18 44.91
N LYS A 942 32.76 27.78 43.85
CA LYS A 942 33.02 27.11 42.58
C LYS A 942 33.97 25.93 42.74
N GLU A 943 35.10 26.14 43.43
CA GLU A 943 36.09 25.08 43.67
C GLU A 943 35.50 23.91 44.48
N LYS A 944 34.80 24.19 45.58
CA LYS A 944 34.20 23.17 46.44
C LYS A 944 33.03 22.45 45.78
N LEU A 945 32.21 23.16 44.99
CA LEU A 945 31.10 22.58 44.25
C LEU A 945 31.59 21.66 43.14
N LEU A 946 32.53 22.13 42.30
CA LEU A 946 33.10 21.31 41.22
C LEU A 946 33.84 20.08 41.78
N TYR A 947 34.52 20.21 42.92
CA TYR A 947 35.10 19.06 43.60
C TYR A 947 34.03 18.06 44.04
N ALA A 948 32.96 18.52 44.70
CA ALA A 948 31.91 17.65 45.21
C ALA A 948 31.16 16.89 44.10
N ILE A 949 30.81 17.55 42.98
CA ILE A 949 30.07 16.91 41.90
C ILE A 949 30.93 15.93 41.08
N ASN A 950 32.26 16.11 41.05
CA ASN A 950 33.19 15.27 40.29
C ASN A 950 33.87 14.16 41.14
N ALA A 951 33.59 14.09 42.45
CA ALA A 951 34.22 13.11 43.34
C ALA A 951 33.72 11.66 43.14
N GLU A 952 32.63 11.45 42.40
CA GLU A 952 32.01 10.13 42.11
C GLU A 952 31.81 9.20 43.32
N ALA A 953 31.75 9.74 44.55
CA ALA A 953 31.51 8.95 45.75
C ALA A 953 30.06 8.42 45.75
N GLY A 954 29.89 7.11 45.88
CA GLY A 954 28.59 6.42 45.97
C GLY A 954 27.90 6.61 47.33
N PHE A 955 27.02 5.68 47.72
CA PHE A 955 26.37 5.71 49.04
C PHE A 955 27.34 5.52 50.23
N ASP A 956 28.59 5.15 49.97
CA ASP A 956 29.65 5.11 50.96
C ASP A 956 30.25 6.52 51.17
N LEU A 957 29.72 7.22 52.17
CA LEU A 957 30.32 8.41 52.79
C LEU A 957 30.28 8.33 54.32
#